data_AF-K0KHP1-F1
#
_entry.id   AF-K0KHP1-F1
#
_cell.length_a   1.000
_cell.length_b   1.000
_cell.length_c   1.000
_cell.angle_alpha   90.00
_cell.angle_beta   90.00
_cell.angle_gamma   90.00
#
_symmetry.space_group_name_H-M   'P 1'
#
loop_
_entity.id
_entity.type
_entity.pdbx_description
1 polymer ?
#
loop_
_entity_poly.entity_id
_entity_poly.type
_entity_poly.pdbx_seq_one_letter_code
_entity_poly.pdbx_strand_id
1 'polypeptide(L)'
;MTLSFVPGDPNQAYQAWRLRTKLIDPNDHSPVNTLSWGVQEEIVIGSDFLTLWNLRKEYGETHTRILWSKLQANPVYIAKITQDSSLIASCGKYDKLLKVWNRVLFGDNSLFDMTYLMHPTTITNLRWKTHDYTNLPTSDSYTNTLYSLGRDSVLRIWSSYEYEKTHLIQHWGSLNLYNDSCKKEGKRFVNIVDDYLVTKALKSALSRMYSEQLIEIQKRQPDMAFVADENSNITVIAIENLSQNPPKLMSTAVLKTLKFYPKAFVSNPQFINFAETIINDEGDLSVIIHDLNGVIRHTSIDLRFLVDHADINQVGFLAHKLTGHKKSIKEIIRTVDGEAMLTRSRFTENAIWIPQHLKNGVTLAKKSIVNTPAPISKAVMLERGDILLTLCSDKLLLWNTSLKIAEIIGSFDINTQEEPLSFSSIPFKQHDHNKHYVAAIFKTHIKAWLVEGKSLIDIPAESPPFDADTIHIIAPIDPVGSKFESIRPILSTITKNGILQCYNSVIENGKLKWYESTRLETDILNASYIRGSSVNKFAIVDETRKKLTIWDLKTKVLEYEEVLESNVKDIDWTSTEGKQSMLAIGFDDYSLLYTQLRYDYTNKHPPFQVIKKIDVSKYTTHKIGDSIWLKDGTLVIGTGNQIFVSDKTLDVETDKFTKKSLGSRNIVSNDLLNLCSVLNGPLPLYHPQILIQTLFNKKIEIVKEILLRLFLKIRELEAKDKPINLLGSTLGFDISKFFDLEYHEESFEEPYTSFDDNVADLLKEKLTLHTLPYVTRHQQITLVSTIEAVQEIIKNSLSLDDNGLRFLLGMKLFQLHKGKQEKLTMRDINWAMHSENKELLLQLVETSVKDQRITWTVTKEYGLAYWLKYDDLVSTIEKVARNEFINDDKKDPIKCSVYYLALKKKQILIGLWRTSFGHPEQQKMMNFLKNDFKEKRWRTAALKNAFVLLSKHRYLLAACFFLLADSLKDSVNVLIKQVQDFDLALAVCRIYEGDNGPALQDLLKKNLLSNAISLGDRWTTSFIFWKLKQQSRSIQALVKSPIDCVSDDEKKEVVISERSKFFIEDDPLLLTLYQDLREKNLHYFHGSLGIKPEQEFEFITRVAAIYTRMGCDLLAVSLVKSWTFLKSEDFKKKQSYVSLKSALNGADSTPVKASAPGGSILEKYGLSPSARRRSSFIINYQDTKDQEEPEHFPKGHTKENGGVGLSILEKYGLASNSKSTEDEKSNGNDIKASKAPPPKAAFQEPDMSAFNFGF
;
A
#
# COMPACT_ATOMS: atom_id res chain seq x y z
N MET A 1 -16.47 28.31 -33.13
CA MET A 1 -16.98 27.64 -31.91
C MET A 1 -16.35 28.30 -30.71
N THR A 2 -17.08 28.48 -29.61
CA THR A 2 -16.53 29.00 -28.34
C THR A 2 -16.70 27.96 -27.24
N LEU A 3 -15.59 27.56 -26.62
CA LEU A 3 -15.56 26.71 -25.43
C LEU A 3 -15.62 27.62 -24.20
N SER A 4 -16.45 27.27 -23.22
CA SER A 4 -16.38 27.87 -21.88
C SER A 4 -15.76 26.88 -20.93
N PHE A 5 -14.81 27.36 -20.13
CA PHE A 5 -14.48 26.69 -18.89
C PHE A 5 -15.67 26.83 -17.95
N VAL A 6 -16.25 25.71 -17.52
CA VAL A 6 -17.34 25.70 -16.55
C VAL A 6 -16.70 25.36 -15.20
N PRO A 7 -16.68 26.30 -14.23
CA PRO A 7 -16.38 25.97 -12.85
C PRO A 7 -17.33 24.85 -12.39
N GLY A 8 -16.80 23.87 -11.65
CA GLY A 8 -17.64 22.80 -11.13
C GLY A 8 -18.79 23.37 -10.29
N ASP A 9 -19.96 22.74 -10.40
CA ASP A 9 -20.98 22.80 -9.35
C ASP A 9 -20.28 22.52 -7.99
N PRO A 10 -20.55 23.23 -6.89
CA PRO A 10 -19.92 22.93 -5.60
C PRO A 10 -20.10 21.46 -5.13
N ASN A 11 -21.07 20.72 -5.68
CA ASN A 11 -21.25 19.28 -5.47
C ASN A 11 -20.50 18.38 -6.49
N GLN A 12 -19.91 18.94 -7.55
CA GLN A 12 -19.06 18.25 -8.53
C GLN A 12 -17.62 18.75 -8.43
N ALA A 13 -16.75 17.94 -7.80
CA ALA A 13 -15.39 18.31 -7.43
C ALA A 13 -14.39 18.64 -8.58
N TYR A 14 -14.83 18.75 -9.84
CA TYR A 14 -13.96 18.89 -11.01
C TYR A 14 -14.46 19.95 -12.00
N GLN A 15 -13.53 20.77 -12.49
CA GLN A 15 -13.76 21.79 -13.51
C GLN A 15 -13.59 21.17 -14.90
N ALA A 16 -14.39 21.60 -15.89
CA ALA A 16 -14.33 21.03 -17.23
C ALA A 16 -14.60 22.06 -18.35
N TRP A 17 -13.93 21.88 -19.48
CA TRP A 17 -14.28 22.58 -20.72
C TRP A 17 -15.57 21.99 -21.30
N ARG A 18 -16.58 22.84 -21.49
CA ARG A 18 -17.81 22.49 -22.23
C ARG A 18 -17.94 23.43 -23.43
N LEU A 19 -18.60 22.97 -24.50
CA LEU A 19 -18.97 23.82 -25.61
C LEU A 19 -19.99 24.85 -25.11
N ARG A 20 -19.65 26.15 -25.12
CA ARG A 20 -20.60 27.21 -24.71
C ARG A 20 -21.62 27.42 -25.82
N THR A 21 -21.13 27.61 -27.04
CA THR A 21 -21.96 27.84 -28.23
C THR A 21 -21.14 27.70 -29.51
N LYS A 22 -21.81 27.60 -30.66
CA LYS A 22 -21.22 27.67 -31.99
C LYS A 22 -21.65 28.96 -32.67
N LEU A 23 -20.83 30.00 -32.56
CA LEU A 23 -20.97 31.23 -33.35
C LEU A 23 -20.86 30.88 -34.85
N ILE A 24 -21.81 31.38 -35.62
CA ILE A 24 -21.91 31.29 -37.09
C ILE A 24 -22.40 32.67 -37.53
N ASP A 25 -21.57 33.42 -38.25
CA ASP A 25 -22.01 34.66 -38.89
C ASP A 25 -22.73 34.28 -40.20
N PRO A 26 -23.98 34.73 -40.44
CA PRO A 26 -24.68 34.41 -41.69
C PRO A 26 -24.12 35.17 -42.90
N ASN A 27 -23.36 36.25 -42.69
CA ASN A 27 -22.82 37.10 -43.76
C ASN A 27 -21.34 36.84 -44.06
N ASP A 28 -20.65 36.09 -43.20
CA ASP A 28 -19.23 35.78 -43.34
C ASP A 28 -19.02 34.26 -43.40
N HIS A 29 -18.27 33.82 -44.42
CA HIS A 29 -17.89 32.42 -44.64
C HIS A 29 -16.36 32.25 -44.71
N SER A 30 -15.60 33.32 -44.45
CA SER A 30 -14.15 33.35 -44.44
C SER A 30 -13.58 32.68 -43.18
N PRO A 31 -12.31 32.23 -43.18
CA PRO A 31 -11.70 31.63 -42.01
C PRO A 31 -11.45 32.67 -40.90
N VAL A 32 -11.90 32.35 -39.68
CA VAL A 32 -11.57 33.13 -38.48
C VAL A 32 -10.08 33.02 -38.19
N ASN A 33 -9.36 34.15 -38.30
CA ASN A 33 -7.93 34.25 -38.06
C ASN A 33 -7.60 34.56 -36.60
N THR A 34 -8.48 35.31 -35.91
CA THR A 34 -8.17 35.91 -34.60
C THR A 34 -9.42 36.16 -33.76
N LEU A 35 -9.24 36.17 -32.44
CA LEU A 35 -10.32 36.41 -31.47
C LEU A 35 -9.80 37.11 -30.21
N SER A 36 -10.65 37.92 -29.58
CA SER A 36 -10.36 38.60 -28.31
C SER A 36 -11.64 38.82 -27.50
N TRP A 37 -11.62 38.49 -26.22
CA TRP A 37 -12.72 38.73 -25.28
C TRP A 37 -12.61 40.10 -24.61
N GLY A 38 -13.75 40.72 -24.32
CA GLY A 38 -13.93 41.82 -23.36
C GLY A 38 -14.79 41.37 -22.18
N VAL A 39 -14.96 42.22 -21.16
CA VAL A 39 -15.58 41.81 -19.88
C VAL A 39 -17.09 41.60 -19.96
N GLN A 40 -17.81 42.28 -20.85
CA GLN A 40 -19.30 42.28 -20.90
C GLN A 40 -19.90 41.05 -21.60
N GLU A 41 -19.27 39.89 -21.48
CA GLU A 41 -19.48 38.69 -22.31
C GLU A 41 -19.40 38.96 -23.83
N GLU A 42 -18.61 39.96 -24.21
CA GLU A 42 -18.38 40.35 -25.60
C GLU A 42 -17.10 39.72 -26.17
N ILE A 43 -17.15 39.34 -27.45
CA ILE A 43 -16.01 38.78 -28.17
C ILE A 43 -15.90 39.42 -29.57
N VAL A 44 -14.71 39.92 -29.88
CA VAL A 44 -14.33 40.34 -31.23
C VAL A 44 -13.79 39.14 -31.99
N ILE A 45 -14.27 38.97 -33.21
CA ILE A 45 -13.82 37.98 -34.19
C ILE A 45 -13.24 38.72 -35.39
N GLY A 46 -12.04 38.33 -35.81
CA GLY A 46 -11.39 38.84 -37.01
C GLY A 46 -11.22 37.74 -38.07
N SER A 47 -11.70 38.04 -39.27
CA SER A 47 -11.75 37.21 -40.48
C SER A 47 -11.58 38.15 -41.69
N ASP A 48 -12.26 37.94 -42.82
CA ASP A 48 -12.42 39.01 -43.83
C ASP A 48 -13.28 40.18 -43.29
N PHE A 49 -14.06 39.92 -42.24
CA PHE A 49 -14.82 40.90 -41.47
C PHE A 49 -14.15 41.16 -40.11
N LEU A 50 -14.54 42.28 -39.48
CA LEU A 50 -14.37 42.49 -38.04
C LEU A 50 -15.78 42.51 -37.42
N THR A 51 -16.11 41.47 -36.63
CA THR A 51 -17.46 41.30 -36.04
C THR A 51 -17.36 41.27 -34.51
N LEU A 52 -18.16 42.11 -33.84
CA LEU A 52 -18.37 42.13 -32.39
C LEU A 52 -19.63 41.33 -32.04
N TRP A 53 -19.46 40.30 -31.21
CA TRP A 53 -20.53 39.47 -30.67
C TRP A 53 -20.73 39.76 -29.18
N ASN A 54 -21.97 39.62 -28.70
CA ASN A 54 -22.34 39.63 -27.28
C ASN A 54 -23.06 38.30 -26.95
N LEU A 55 -22.70 37.67 -25.82
CA LEU A 55 -22.95 36.24 -25.55
C LEU A 55 -23.70 35.98 -24.24
N ARG A 56 -24.78 36.74 -24.00
CA ARG A 56 -25.57 36.69 -22.76
C ARG A 56 -26.03 35.28 -22.41
N LYS A 57 -26.00 34.97 -21.11
CA LYS A 57 -26.57 33.74 -20.56
C LYS A 57 -27.91 34.03 -19.88
N GLU A 58 -29.00 33.55 -20.46
CA GLU A 58 -30.37 33.73 -19.95
C GLU A 58 -31.00 32.35 -19.70
N TYR A 59 -31.59 32.14 -18.52
CA TYR A 59 -32.19 30.88 -18.04
C TYR A 59 -31.33 29.60 -18.13
N GLY A 60 -30.04 29.71 -18.48
CA GLY A 60 -29.09 28.61 -18.63
C GLY A 60 -28.54 28.47 -20.04
N GLU A 61 -29.28 28.92 -21.06
CA GLU A 61 -28.86 28.94 -22.45
C GLU A 61 -27.98 30.16 -22.76
N THR A 62 -27.12 30.06 -23.78
CA THR A 62 -26.27 31.18 -24.23
C THR A 62 -26.86 31.77 -25.51
N HIS A 63 -27.49 32.93 -25.39
CA HIS A 63 -27.99 33.69 -26.52
C HIS A 63 -26.83 34.45 -27.17
N THR A 64 -26.73 34.37 -28.50
CA THR A 64 -25.59 34.92 -29.25
C THR A 64 -26.06 35.95 -30.26
N ARG A 65 -25.56 37.19 -30.15
CA ARG A 65 -25.97 38.29 -31.02
C ARG A 65 -24.75 39.03 -31.58
N ILE A 66 -24.80 39.38 -32.86
CA ILE A 66 -23.90 40.35 -33.47
C ILE A 66 -24.37 41.75 -33.06
N LEU A 67 -23.48 42.57 -32.47
CA LEU A 67 -23.75 43.97 -32.16
C LEU A 67 -23.21 44.92 -33.23
N TRP A 68 -22.16 44.51 -33.94
CA TRP A 68 -21.52 45.28 -35.01
C TRP A 68 -20.74 44.32 -35.93
N SER A 69 -20.74 44.57 -37.24
CA SER A 69 -19.86 43.89 -38.19
C SER A 69 -19.43 44.84 -39.30
N LYS A 70 -18.18 44.71 -39.76
CA LYS A 70 -17.63 45.53 -40.83
C LYS A 70 -16.62 44.73 -41.68
N LEU A 71 -16.95 44.53 -42.96
CA LEU A 71 -16.05 44.00 -43.98
C LEU A 71 -14.76 44.85 -44.04
N GLN A 72 -13.61 44.20 -44.13
CA GLN A 72 -12.30 44.84 -44.16
C GLN A 72 -11.63 44.72 -45.53
N ALA A 73 -10.88 45.75 -45.94
CA ALA A 73 -10.15 45.75 -47.22
C ALA A 73 -9.00 44.71 -47.28
N ASN A 74 -8.46 44.33 -46.13
CA ASN A 74 -7.53 43.21 -45.93
C ASN A 74 -8.11 42.31 -44.84
N PRO A 75 -7.97 40.97 -44.93
CA PRO A 75 -8.38 40.06 -43.85
C PRO A 75 -7.67 40.40 -42.54
N VAL A 76 -8.45 40.51 -41.47
CA VAL A 76 -7.97 40.81 -40.11
C VAL A 76 -7.10 39.65 -39.64
N TYR A 77 -5.86 39.94 -39.27
CA TYR A 77 -4.88 38.95 -38.80
C TYR A 77 -4.69 39.03 -37.28
N ILE A 78 -4.80 40.22 -36.69
CA ILE A 78 -4.81 40.42 -35.24
C ILE A 78 -5.96 41.38 -34.91
N ALA A 79 -6.78 41.02 -33.91
CA ALA A 79 -7.74 41.91 -33.27
C ALA A 79 -7.61 41.80 -31.75
N LYS A 80 -7.72 42.93 -31.04
CA LYS A 80 -7.71 43.04 -29.58
C LYS A 80 -8.71 44.09 -29.13
N ILE A 81 -9.64 43.69 -28.26
CA ILE A 81 -10.57 44.60 -27.58
C ILE A 81 -10.03 44.98 -26.20
N THR A 82 -10.34 46.18 -25.72
CA THR A 82 -10.09 46.62 -24.34
C THR A 82 -11.01 45.92 -23.34
N GLN A 83 -10.62 45.95 -22.06
CA GLN A 83 -11.34 45.27 -20.97
C GLN A 83 -12.79 45.77 -20.81
N ASP A 84 -12.97 47.08 -20.88
CA ASP A 84 -14.26 47.82 -20.89
C ASP A 84 -15.16 47.56 -22.11
N SER A 85 -14.62 46.95 -23.18
CA SER A 85 -15.25 46.79 -24.50
C SER A 85 -15.57 48.11 -25.25
N SER A 86 -14.76 49.16 -25.05
CA SER A 86 -14.87 50.46 -25.75
C SER A 86 -14.00 50.58 -27.02
N LEU A 87 -12.77 50.05 -27.02
CA LEU A 87 -11.81 50.18 -28.13
C LEU A 87 -11.44 48.82 -28.73
N ILE A 88 -11.38 48.71 -30.05
CA ILE A 88 -10.89 47.53 -30.77
C ILE A 88 -9.68 47.92 -31.62
N ALA A 89 -8.50 47.43 -31.28
CA ALA A 89 -7.30 47.51 -32.12
C ALA A 89 -7.28 46.35 -33.13
N SER A 90 -7.02 46.62 -34.40
CA SER A 90 -7.02 45.61 -35.46
C SER A 90 -6.00 45.91 -36.58
N CYS A 91 -5.39 44.86 -37.13
CA CYS A 91 -4.54 44.95 -38.33
C CYS A 91 -4.60 43.67 -39.18
N GLY A 92 -4.42 43.83 -40.49
CA GLY A 92 -4.24 42.74 -41.44
C GLY A 92 -2.80 42.24 -41.52
N LYS A 93 -2.60 41.16 -42.27
CA LYS A 93 -1.29 40.48 -42.35
C LYS A 93 -0.26 41.34 -43.09
N TYR A 94 0.82 41.70 -42.38
CA TYR A 94 1.86 42.64 -42.80
C TYR A 94 1.43 44.11 -42.92
N ASP A 95 0.28 44.50 -42.38
CA ASP A 95 -0.15 45.91 -42.38
C ASP A 95 0.84 46.81 -41.60
N LYS A 96 0.97 48.05 -42.08
CA LYS A 96 1.63 49.17 -41.39
C LYS A 96 0.66 50.17 -40.76
N LEU A 97 -0.64 49.97 -41.00
CA LEU A 97 -1.72 50.84 -40.57
C LEU A 97 -2.51 50.10 -39.48
N LEU A 98 -2.34 50.53 -38.23
CA LEU A 98 -3.11 50.00 -37.11
C LEU A 98 -4.46 50.72 -37.06
N LYS A 99 -5.56 49.99 -37.27
CA LYS A 99 -6.92 50.53 -37.14
C LYS A 99 -7.36 50.37 -35.70
N VAL A 100 -7.65 51.48 -35.01
CA VAL A 100 -8.33 51.45 -33.72
C VAL A 100 -9.76 51.96 -33.91
N TRP A 101 -10.72 51.13 -33.54
CA TRP A 101 -12.15 51.41 -33.60
C TRP A 101 -12.63 51.85 -32.22
N ASN A 102 -13.24 53.02 -32.10
CA ASN A 102 -13.76 53.59 -30.86
C ASN A 102 -15.30 53.51 -30.83
N ARG A 103 -15.88 52.90 -29.79
CA ARG A 103 -17.32 52.69 -29.63
C ARG A 103 -18.03 53.98 -29.20
N VAL A 104 -18.67 54.65 -30.16
CA VAL A 104 -19.41 55.89 -29.94
C VAL A 104 -20.80 55.63 -29.35
N LEU A 105 -21.41 54.49 -29.70
CA LEU A 105 -22.73 54.10 -29.19
C LEU A 105 -22.67 52.68 -28.59
N PHE A 106 -22.98 52.59 -27.30
CA PHE A 106 -23.17 51.32 -26.59
C PHE A 106 -24.63 50.88 -26.73
N GLY A 107 -24.85 49.65 -27.18
CA GLY A 107 -26.19 49.08 -27.28
C GLY A 107 -26.37 48.08 -28.42
N ASP A 108 -27.65 47.80 -28.67
CA ASP A 108 -28.18 46.74 -29.54
C ASP A 108 -27.66 46.74 -31.00
N ASN A 109 -27.31 47.91 -31.51
CA ASN A 109 -26.55 48.13 -32.74
C ASN A 109 -25.41 49.09 -32.37
N SER A 110 -24.22 48.58 -32.08
CA SER A 110 -23.10 49.40 -31.61
C SER A 110 -22.43 50.15 -32.78
N LEU A 111 -22.08 51.41 -32.58
CA LEU A 111 -21.41 52.24 -33.59
C LEU A 111 -19.95 52.48 -33.24
N PHE A 112 -19.08 52.42 -34.25
CA PHE A 112 -17.63 52.53 -34.10
C PHE A 112 -17.03 53.51 -35.12
N ASP A 113 -16.33 54.52 -34.63
CA ASP A 113 -15.47 55.41 -35.43
C ASP A 113 -14.05 54.83 -35.54
N MET A 114 -13.31 55.15 -36.61
CA MET A 114 -12.01 54.53 -36.91
C MET A 114 -10.87 55.55 -36.97
N THR A 115 -9.85 55.33 -36.14
CA THR A 115 -8.58 56.07 -36.13
C THR A 115 -7.45 55.19 -36.67
N TYR A 116 -6.59 55.76 -37.53
CA TYR A 116 -5.39 55.10 -38.02
C TYR A 116 -4.15 55.51 -37.22
N LEU A 117 -3.41 54.55 -36.69
CA LEU A 117 -2.10 54.74 -36.06
C LEU A 117 -1.00 54.23 -37.00
N MET A 118 -0.05 55.11 -37.33
CA MET A 118 0.97 54.87 -38.36
C MET A 118 2.19 54.13 -37.81
N HIS A 119 2.57 53.02 -38.43
CA HIS A 119 3.84 52.34 -38.17
C HIS A 119 4.80 52.42 -39.39
N PRO A 120 6.12 52.63 -39.19
CA PRO A 120 7.07 52.64 -40.30
C PRO A 120 7.34 51.22 -40.85
N THR A 121 7.18 50.19 -40.01
CA THR A 121 7.36 48.77 -40.34
C THR A 121 6.09 47.97 -40.06
N THR A 122 6.05 46.72 -40.55
CA THR A 122 4.90 45.82 -40.38
C THR A 122 4.65 45.51 -38.91
N ILE A 123 3.40 45.59 -38.46
CA ILE A 123 3.00 45.26 -37.09
C ILE A 123 3.14 43.75 -36.85
N THR A 124 3.64 43.33 -35.69
CA THR A 124 3.87 41.92 -35.33
C THR A 124 3.08 41.46 -34.11
N ASN A 125 2.73 42.35 -33.18
CA ASN A 125 1.89 42.01 -32.03
C ASN A 125 1.15 43.25 -31.45
N LEU A 126 0.01 43.02 -30.78
CA LEU A 126 -0.85 44.02 -30.14
C LEU A 126 -1.33 43.51 -28.77
N ARG A 127 -1.29 44.37 -27.75
CA ARG A 127 -1.79 44.11 -26.39
C ARG A 127 -2.34 45.39 -25.76
N TRP A 128 -3.56 45.36 -25.26
CA TRP A 128 -4.05 46.41 -24.34
C TRP A 128 -3.53 46.14 -22.92
N LYS A 129 -3.27 47.20 -22.17
CA LYS A 129 -3.07 47.13 -20.71
C LYS A 129 -4.36 46.62 -20.04
N THR A 130 -4.23 45.72 -19.07
CA THR A 130 -5.35 45.25 -18.24
C THR A 130 -5.25 45.81 -16.81
N HIS A 131 -6.39 45.88 -16.14
CA HIS A 131 -6.56 46.42 -14.80
C HIS A 131 -7.24 45.40 -13.88
N ASP A 132 -7.16 45.63 -12.57
CA ASP A 132 -7.64 44.69 -11.56
C ASP A 132 -9.16 44.55 -11.57
N TYR A 133 -9.69 43.38 -11.95
CA TYR A 133 -11.13 43.14 -12.16
C TYR A 133 -12.03 43.47 -10.97
N THR A 134 -11.51 43.38 -9.73
CA THR A 134 -12.25 43.74 -8.50
C THR A 134 -12.23 45.23 -8.19
N ASN A 135 -11.37 46.01 -8.84
CA ASN A 135 -11.11 47.43 -8.60
C ASN A 135 -11.02 48.20 -9.93
N LEU A 136 -11.95 47.93 -10.86
CA LEU A 136 -12.08 48.71 -12.09
C LEU A 136 -12.33 50.18 -11.73
N PRO A 137 -11.57 51.15 -12.28
CA PRO A 137 -11.84 52.57 -12.05
C PRO A 137 -13.23 52.98 -12.52
N THR A 138 -13.79 54.03 -11.92
CA THR A 138 -15.02 54.65 -12.43
C THR A 138 -14.79 55.22 -13.82
N SER A 139 -15.84 55.24 -14.66
CA SER A 139 -15.78 55.49 -16.10
C SER A 139 -14.98 56.73 -16.49
N ASP A 140 -15.08 57.79 -15.70
CA ASP A 140 -14.63 59.12 -16.06
C ASP A 140 -13.13 59.34 -15.72
N SER A 141 -12.38 58.27 -15.39
CA SER A 141 -11.07 58.35 -14.72
C SER A 141 -9.92 57.50 -15.29
N TYR A 142 -10.13 56.65 -16.31
CA TYR A 142 -9.12 55.69 -16.79
C TYR A 142 -8.66 55.94 -18.24
N THR A 143 -7.45 55.50 -18.55
CA THR A 143 -6.80 55.65 -19.87
C THR A 143 -6.47 54.28 -20.47
N ASN A 144 -7.11 53.93 -21.60
CA ASN A 144 -6.81 52.68 -22.31
C ASN A 144 -5.47 52.79 -23.04
N THR A 145 -4.48 52.00 -22.58
CA THR A 145 -3.11 52.01 -23.09
C THR A 145 -2.84 50.80 -24.00
N LEU A 146 -2.37 51.06 -25.22
CA LEU A 146 -2.11 50.08 -26.27
C LEU A 146 -0.60 49.89 -26.49
N TYR A 147 -0.13 48.68 -26.22
CA TYR A 147 1.19 48.20 -26.58
C TYR A 147 1.15 47.61 -28.00
N SER A 148 2.07 48.06 -28.87
CA SER A 148 2.13 47.63 -30.26
C SER A 148 3.58 47.41 -30.70
N LEU A 149 3.89 46.22 -31.23
CA LEU A 149 5.25 45.84 -31.62
C LEU A 149 5.41 45.89 -33.14
N GLY A 150 6.44 46.58 -33.62
CA GLY A 150 6.84 46.61 -35.04
C GLY A 150 7.95 45.61 -35.36
N ARG A 151 8.08 45.26 -36.65
CA ARG A 151 9.23 44.47 -37.16
C ARG A 151 10.58 45.17 -37.00
N ASP A 152 10.58 46.50 -36.81
CA ASP A 152 11.73 47.28 -36.36
C ASP A 152 12.20 46.97 -34.92
N SER A 153 11.50 46.10 -34.19
CA SER A 153 11.77 45.78 -32.78
C SER A 153 11.65 46.98 -31.84
N VAL A 154 10.81 47.95 -32.19
CA VAL A 154 10.39 49.04 -31.31
C VAL A 154 8.95 48.79 -30.85
N LEU A 155 8.79 48.64 -29.54
CA LEU A 155 7.50 48.60 -28.87
C LEU A 155 6.99 50.03 -28.71
N ARG A 156 5.89 50.36 -29.39
CA ARG A 156 5.24 51.68 -29.35
C ARG A 156 4.04 51.64 -28.42
N ILE A 157 3.94 52.67 -27.60
CA ILE A 157 2.94 52.81 -26.55
C ILE A 157 2.05 53.99 -26.91
N TRP A 158 0.77 53.69 -27.07
CA TRP A 158 -0.28 54.66 -27.32
C TRP A 158 -1.21 54.68 -26.11
N SER A 159 -1.81 55.82 -25.79
CA SER A 159 -2.77 55.93 -24.70
C SER A 159 -3.93 56.80 -25.14
N SER A 160 -5.15 56.36 -24.83
CA SER A 160 -6.36 57.13 -25.04
C SER A 160 -6.60 58.07 -23.87
N TYR A 161 -6.91 59.33 -24.15
CA TYR A 161 -7.53 60.22 -23.17
C TYR A 161 -8.75 60.89 -23.81
N GLU A 162 -9.74 61.25 -22.99
CA GLU A 162 -10.88 62.03 -23.45
C GLU A 162 -10.55 63.52 -23.40
N TYR A 163 -10.83 64.23 -24.48
CA TYR A 163 -10.69 65.68 -24.58
C TYR A 163 -11.87 66.26 -25.34
N GLU A 164 -12.61 67.18 -24.71
CA GLU A 164 -13.80 67.83 -25.29
C GLU A 164 -14.84 66.83 -25.87
N LYS A 165 -15.01 65.68 -25.18
CA LYS A 165 -15.86 64.53 -25.60
C LYS A 165 -15.40 63.79 -26.86
N THR A 166 -14.12 63.91 -27.21
CA THR A 166 -13.46 63.09 -28.23
C THR A 166 -12.40 62.19 -27.58
N HIS A 167 -12.41 60.89 -27.91
CA HIS A 167 -11.36 59.97 -27.48
C HIS A 167 -10.16 60.06 -28.42
N LEU A 168 -9.12 60.78 -28.00
CA LEU A 168 -7.88 60.94 -28.75
C LEU A 168 -6.87 59.87 -28.32
N ILE A 169 -6.35 59.12 -29.28
CA ILE A 169 -5.30 58.12 -29.07
C ILE A 169 -3.99 58.67 -29.65
N GLN A 170 -3.04 58.95 -28.77
CA GLN A 170 -1.75 59.55 -29.13
C GLN A 170 -0.57 58.66 -28.76
N HIS A 171 0.60 58.93 -29.32
CA HIS A 171 1.85 58.23 -29.02
C HIS A 171 2.52 58.84 -27.79
N TRP A 172 2.70 58.05 -26.73
CA TRP A 172 3.23 58.51 -25.44
C TRP A 172 4.62 57.98 -25.10
N GLY A 173 5.13 57.00 -25.85
CA GLY A 173 6.47 56.46 -25.63
C GLY A 173 6.84 55.31 -26.57
N SER A 174 8.14 55.05 -26.69
CA SER A 174 8.70 53.97 -27.49
C SER A 174 9.84 53.28 -26.75
N LEU A 175 9.72 51.98 -26.52
CA LEU A 175 10.81 51.13 -26.03
C LEU A 175 11.45 50.40 -27.22
N ASN A 176 12.65 50.82 -27.60
CA ASN A 176 13.51 50.03 -28.49
C ASN A 176 14.05 48.81 -27.74
N LEU A 177 13.85 47.60 -28.26
CA LEU A 177 14.32 46.38 -27.59
C LEU A 177 15.84 46.19 -27.67
N TYR A 178 16.55 46.97 -28.50
CA TYR A 178 18.01 46.99 -28.64
C TYR A 178 18.58 48.33 -28.18
N ASN A 179 18.87 48.46 -26.88
CA ASN A 179 19.56 49.60 -26.28
C ASN A 179 20.99 49.75 -26.83
N ASP A 180 21.62 50.91 -26.66
CA ASP A 180 22.94 51.22 -27.25
C ASP A 180 24.09 50.31 -26.79
N SER A 181 23.92 49.60 -25.67
CA SER A 181 24.85 48.56 -25.18
C SER A 181 24.77 47.24 -25.97
N CYS A 182 23.79 47.08 -26.86
CA CYS A 182 23.46 45.83 -27.54
C CYS A 182 23.39 46.05 -29.06
N LYS A 183 24.27 45.38 -29.81
CA LYS A 183 24.20 45.36 -31.28
C LYS A 183 22.85 44.82 -31.77
N LYS A 184 22.43 45.24 -32.96
CA LYS A 184 21.26 44.69 -33.69
C LYS A 184 21.57 43.35 -34.36
N GLU A 185 22.15 42.43 -33.60
CA GLU A 185 22.48 41.05 -33.95
C GLU A 185 21.64 40.12 -33.05
N GLY A 186 21.13 39.00 -33.61
CA GLY A 186 20.23 38.09 -32.89
C GLY A 186 18.76 38.55 -32.82
N LYS A 187 17.93 37.82 -32.05
CA LYS A 187 16.50 38.10 -31.79
C LYS A 187 16.22 38.53 -30.36
N ARG A 188 15.18 39.34 -30.19
CA ARG A 188 14.63 39.75 -28.89
C ARG A 188 13.10 39.62 -28.83
N PHE A 189 12.62 39.33 -27.64
CA PHE A 189 11.21 39.09 -27.29
C PHE A 189 10.87 39.93 -26.06
N VAL A 190 9.62 40.35 -25.92
CA VAL A 190 9.18 41.13 -24.75
C VAL A 190 7.87 40.59 -24.18
N ASN A 191 7.81 40.46 -22.86
CA ASN A 191 6.57 40.31 -22.10
C ASN A 191 6.33 41.61 -21.31
N ILE A 192 5.08 42.06 -21.24
CA ILE A 192 4.67 43.24 -20.47
C ILE A 192 3.79 42.77 -19.32
N VAL A 193 4.20 43.09 -18.10
CA VAL A 193 3.47 42.81 -16.87
C VAL A 193 2.96 44.14 -16.33
N ASP A 194 1.64 44.29 -16.21
CA ASP A 194 1.05 45.56 -15.83
C ASP A 194 1.23 45.88 -14.33
N ASP A 195 1.32 47.16 -14.01
CA ASP A 195 1.58 47.73 -12.68
C ASP A 195 0.75 47.13 -11.54
N TYR A 196 -0.51 46.73 -11.77
CA TYR A 196 -1.34 46.09 -10.75
C TYR A 196 -0.83 44.68 -10.37
N LEU A 197 -0.33 43.91 -11.34
CA LEU A 197 0.32 42.61 -11.12
C LEU A 197 1.68 42.79 -10.47
N VAL A 198 2.49 43.74 -10.97
CA VAL A 198 3.78 44.13 -10.37
C VAL A 198 3.60 44.52 -8.90
N THR A 199 2.59 45.34 -8.60
CA THR A 199 2.28 45.79 -7.23
C THR A 199 1.86 44.62 -6.33
N LYS A 200 1.06 43.67 -6.83
CA LYS A 200 0.69 42.45 -6.08
C LYS A 200 1.91 41.56 -5.81
N ALA A 201 2.76 41.33 -6.82
CA ALA A 201 3.98 40.54 -6.68
C ALA A 201 5.01 41.19 -5.73
N LEU A 202 5.19 42.52 -5.79
CA LEU A 202 6.06 43.26 -4.87
C LEU A 202 5.57 43.18 -3.42
N LYS A 203 4.25 43.13 -3.16
CA LYS A 203 3.71 42.88 -1.81
C LYS A 203 4.07 41.48 -1.28
N SER A 204 4.05 40.44 -2.12
CA SER A 204 4.51 39.08 -1.73
C SER A 204 6.03 39.03 -1.52
N ALA A 205 6.79 39.72 -2.37
CA ALA A 205 8.25 39.83 -2.21
C ALA A 205 8.63 40.51 -0.87
N LEU A 206 7.95 41.60 -0.53
CA LEU A 206 8.20 42.40 0.68
C LEU A 206 7.75 41.72 1.98
N SER A 207 6.70 40.90 1.97
CA SER A 207 6.29 40.12 3.16
C SER A 207 7.29 39.00 3.50
N ARG A 208 8.09 38.54 2.52
CA ARG A 208 9.16 37.57 2.69
C ARG A 208 10.52 38.19 3.01
N MET A 209 10.78 39.40 2.50
CA MET A 209 12.08 40.05 2.59
C MET A 209 11.91 41.57 2.51
N TYR A 210 12.18 42.26 3.63
CA TYR A 210 12.20 43.72 3.65
C TYR A 210 13.33 44.26 2.77
N SER A 211 13.02 45.24 1.91
CA SER A 211 14.01 45.91 1.07
C SER A 211 13.52 47.30 0.66
N GLU A 212 14.35 48.32 0.91
CA GLU A 212 14.06 49.69 0.52
C GLU A 212 14.02 49.87 -1.01
N GLN A 213 14.86 49.15 -1.76
CA GLN A 213 14.83 49.13 -3.23
C GLN A 213 13.46 48.67 -3.76
N LEU A 214 12.91 47.59 -3.19
CA LEU A 214 11.58 47.09 -3.60
C LEU A 214 10.44 48.03 -3.19
N ILE A 215 10.56 48.69 -2.03
CA ILE A 215 9.61 49.73 -1.58
C ILE A 215 9.64 50.94 -2.53
N GLU A 216 10.83 51.37 -2.99
CA GLU A 216 10.94 52.47 -3.94
C GLU A 216 10.32 52.13 -5.29
N ILE A 217 10.64 50.96 -5.86
CA ILE A 217 10.03 50.47 -7.10
C ILE A 217 8.49 50.40 -6.95
N GLN A 218 7.98 49.90 -5.82
CA GLN A 218 6.55 49.83 -5.56
C GLN A 218 5.88 51.22 -5.48
N LYS A 219 6.53 52.22 -4.87
CA LYS A 219 6.02 53.60 -4.78
C LYS A 219 5.85 54.27 -6.15
N ARG A 220 6.64 53.89 -7.15
CA ARG A 220 6.57 54.44 -8.52
C ARG A 220 5.51 53.80 -9.41
N GLN A 221 4.91 52.68 -8.98
CA GLN A 221 3.90 51.90 -9.71
C GLN A 221 4.24 51.67 -11.21
N PRO A 222 5.42 51.12 -11.56
CA PRO A 222 5.79 50.90 -12.95
C PRO A 222 5.10 49.67 -13.56
N ASP A 223 4.75 49.77 -14.83
CA ASP A 223 4.61 48.61 -15.70
C ASP A 223 6.00 47.98 -15.93
N MET A 224 6.12 46.66 -16.03
CA MET A 224 7.42 45.97 -16.20
C MET A 224 7.54 45.29 -17.56
N ALA A 225 8.54 45.70 -18.34
CA ALA A 225 8.94 45.03 -19.56
C ALA A 225 10.08 44.04 -19.30
N PHE A 226 9.81 42.76 -19.49
CA PHE A 226 10.79 41.68 -19.46
C PHE A 226 11.27 41.44 -20.90
N VAL A 227 12.42 42.01 -21.26
CA VAL A 227 13.03 41.89 -22.59
C VAL A 227 14.04 40.74 -22.58
N ALA A 228 13.74 39.65 -23.28
CA ALA A 228 14.58 38.46 -23.35
C ALA A 228 15.24 38.28 -24.73
N ASP A 229 16.47 37.76 -24.77
CA ASP A 229 17.18 37.43 -26.02
C ASP A 229 17.22 35.91 -26.31
N GLU A 230 17.74 35.56 -27.49
CA GLU A 230 17.89 34.17 -27.94
C GLU A 230 18.84 33.30 -27.09
N ASN A 231 19.70 33.95 -26.28
CA ASN A 231 20.65 33.33 -25.35
C ASN A 231 20.11 33.25 -23.91
N SER A 232 18.82 33.54 -23.71
CA SER A 232 18.14 33.55 -22.41
C SER A 232 18.67 34.60 -21.41
N ASN A 233 19.35 35.65 -21.90
CA ASN A 233 19.55 36.87 -21.10
C ASN A 233 18.23 37.65 -21.04
N ILE A 234 17.97 38.32 -19.93
CA ILE A 234 16.82 39.19 -19.70
C ILE A 234 17.33 40.55 -19.24
N THR A 235 16.79 41.62 -19.81
CA THR A 235 16.82 42.96 -19.22
C THR A 235 15.40 43.29 -18.73
N VAL A 236 15.26 43.63 -17.46
CA VAL A 236 14.00 44.03 -16.84
C VAL A 236 13.96 45.55 -16.77
N ILE A 237 12.95 46.15 -17.40
CA ILE A 237 12.82 47.59 -17.58
C ILE A 237 11.52 48.06 -16.93
N ALA A 238 11.63 48.95 -15.95
CA ALA A 238 10.49 49.69 -15.43
C ALA A 238 10.04 50.73 -16.46
N ILE A 239 8.75 50.75 -16.72
CA ILE A 239 8.04 51.71 -17.55
C ILE A 239 7.15 52.52 -16.61
N GLU A 240 7.48 53.80 -16.46
CA GLU A 240 6.85 54.71 -15.52
C GLU A 240 5.92 55.70 -16.25
N ASN A 241 5.09 56.41 -15.49
CA ASN A 241 4.14 57.45 -15.94
C ASN A 241 2.92 57.02 -16.80
N LEU A 242 2.79 55.76 -17.23
CA LEU A 242 1.67 55.33 -18.07
C LEU A 242 0.30 55.29 -17.35
N SER A 243 0.26 54.89 -16.08
CA SER A 243 -0.99 54.77 -15.30
C SER A 243 -1.56 56.10 -14.78
N GLN A 244 -1.04 57.24 -15.25
CA GLN A 244 -1.46 58.55 -14.75
C GLN A 244 -2.55 59.14 -15.66
N ASN A 245 -3.53 59.82 -15.05
CA ASN A 245 -4.56 60.58 -15.74
C ASN A 245 -4.54 62.04 -15.21
N PRO A 246 -4.29 63.06 -16.06
CA PRO A 246 -3.93 62.95 -17.47
C PRO A 246 -2.58 62.25 -17.69
N PRO A 247 -2.39 61.57 -18.84
CA PRO A 247 -1.14 60.88 -19.16
C PRO A 247 0.05 61.84 -19.21
N LYS A 248 1.22 61.34 -18.79
CA LYS A 248 2.50 62.03 -18.88
C LYS A 248 3.44 61.29 -19.82
N LEU A 249 4.50 61.97 -20.26
CA LEU A 249 5.53 61.36 -21.09
C LEU A 249 6.17 60.17 -20.36
N MET A 250 6.25 59.04 -21.05
CA MET A 250 6.83 57.79 -20.56
C MET A 250 8.29 57.98 -20.13
N SER A 251 8.66 57.48 -18.94
CA SER A 251 10.06 57.26 -18.55
C SER A 251 10.39 55.78 -18.47
N THR A 252 11.66 55.43 -18.76
CA THR A 252 12.17 54.04 -18.72
C THR A 252 13.39 53.95 -17.82
N ALA A 253 13.41 53.01 -16.88
CA ALA A 253 14.58 52.69 -16.07
C ALA A 253 14.92 51.20 -16.20
N VAL A 254 16.17 50.87 -16.54
CA VAL A 254 16.66 49.48 -16.50
C VAL A 254 16.86 49.11 -15.02
N LEU A 255 16.08 48.16 -14.53
CA LEU A 255 16.17 47.70 -13.14
C LEU A 255 17.30 46.68 -12.95
N LYS A 256 17.36 45.68 -13.84
CA LYS A 256 18.39 44.62 -13.77
C LYS A 256 18.59 43.90 -15.09
N THR A 257 19.77 43.33 -15.29
CA THR A 257 20.07 42.39 -16.40
C THR A 257 20.76 41.14 -15.86
N LEU A 258 20.23 39.97 -16.18
CA LEU A 258 20.72 38.65 -15.76
C LEU A 258 20.14 37.55 -16.67
N LYS A 259 20.33 36.26 -16.36
CA LYS A 259 19.81 35.14 -17.17
C LYS A 259 18.54 34.50 -16.58
N PHE A 260 17.68 33.97 -17.45
CA PHE A 260 16.67 33.00 -17.04
C PHE A 260 17.33 31.71 -16.51
N TYR A 261 16.65 30.99 -15.61
CA TYR A 261 17.02 29.61 -15.31
C TYR A 261 17.01 28.76 -16.61
N PRO A 262 18.07 27.99 -16.94
CA PRO A 262 18.23 27.36 -18.27
C PRO A 262 17.12 26.42 -18.74
N LYS A 263 16.27 25.90 -17.83
CA LYS A 263 15.10 25.06 -18.17
C LYS A 263 13.78 25.83 -18.20
N ALA A 264 13.73 27.05 -17.66
CA ALA A 264 12.54 27.90 -17.59
C ALA A 264 12.25 28.64 -18.91
N PHE A 265 13.28 28.92 -19.71
CA PHE A 265 13.15 29.61 -21.00
C PHE A 265 13.42 28.68 -22.21
N VAL A 266 13.44 29.27 -23.41
CA VAL A 266 13.70 28.59 -24.69
C VAL A 266 15.13 28.91 -25.13
N SER A 267 15.93 27.90 -25.50
CA SER A 267 17.25 28.11 -26.10
C SER A 267 17.12 28.27 -27.62
N ASN A 268 17.65 29.37 -28.17
CA ASN A 268 17.55 29.75 -29.59
C ASN A 268 16.11 29.61 -30.17
N PRO A 269 15.12 30.34 -29.63
CA PRO A 269 13.75 30.32 -30.12
C PRO A 269 13.62 30.84 -31.56
N GLN A 270 12.89 30.11 -32.41
CA GLN A 270 12.44 30.67 -33.68
C GLN A 270 11.37 31.74 -33.47
N PHE A 271 10.40 31.44 -32.61
CA PHE A 271 9.27 32.27 -32.19
C PHE A 271 9.00 32.03 -30.69
N ILE A 272 8.41 33.00 -30.01
CA ILE A 272 7.83 32.82 -28.66
C ILE A 272 6.47 33.52 -28.66
N ASN A 273 5.47 32.86 -28.06
CA ASN A 273 4.25 33.52 -27.60
C ASN A 273 4.20 33.46 -26.06
N PHE A 274 4.00 34.61 -25.42
CA PHE A 274 3.66 34.68 -24.00
C PHE A 274 2.13 34.66 -23.86
N ALA A 275 1.61 33.91 -22.89
CA ALA A 275 0.23 34.12 -22.44
C ALA A 275 0.14 35.36 -21.54
N GLU A 276 -1.07 35.76 -21.18
CA GLU A 276 -1.27 36.78 -20.15
C GLU A 276 -0.65 36.30 -18.82
N THR A 277 0.06 37.22 -18.15
CA THR A 277 0.74 36.93 -16.88
C THR A 277 -0.25 37.06 -15.74
N ILE A 278 -0.27 36.10 -14.82
CA ILE A 278 -1.15 36.12 -13.63
C ILE A 278 -0.32 36.07 -12.35
N ILE A 279 -0.97 36.14 -11.19
CA ILE A 279 -0.36 35.86 -9.89
C ILE A 279 -0.66 34.40 -9.51
N ASN A 280 0.30 33.66 -8.95
CA ASN A 280 0.06 32.32 -8.39
C ASN A 280 -0.28 32.37 -6.89
N ASP A 281 -0.54 31.21 -6.26
CA ASP A 281 -0.86 31.12 -4.83
C ASP A 281 0.32 31.51 -3.92
N GLU A 282 1.56 31.44 -4.43
CA GLU A 282 2.75 31.98 -3.77
C GLU A 282 2.87 33.52 -3.94
N GLY A 283 1.98 34.19 -4.67
CA GLY A 283 2.06 35.62 -4.94
C GLY A 283 3.16 36.02 -5.94
N ASP A 284 3.81 35.07 -6.61
CA ASP A 284 4.80 35.30 -7.66
C ASP A 284 4.11 35.60 -9.01
N LEU A 285 4.87 36.17 -9.96
CA LEU A 285 4.43 36.33 -11.35
C LEU A 285 4.46 34.98 -12.08
N SER A 286 3.29 34.54 -12.55
CA SER A 286 3.04 33.28 -13.24
C SER A 286 2.99 33.51 -14.75
N VAL A 287 4.03 33.07 -15.48
CA VAL A 287 4.20 33.31 -16.92
C VAL A 287 4.15 31.98 -17.68
N ILE A 288 3.33 31.92 -18.74
CA ILE A 288 3.30 30.78 -19.67
C ILE A 288 4.02 31.16 -20.97
N ILE A 289 5.04 30.37 -21.33
CA ILE A 289 5.96 30.60 -22.45
C ILE A 289 5.81 29.46 -23.46
N HIS A 290 5.29 29.78 -24.64
CA HIS A 290 5.00 28.82 -25.70
C HIS A 290 6.00 28.99 -26.86
N ASP A 291 6.84 27.99 -27.13
CA ASP A 291 7.88 28.06 -28.18
C ASP A 291 7.39 27.71 -29.59
N LEU A 292 6.08 27.44 -29.74
CA LEU A 292 5.41 27.05 -30.99
C LEU A 292 5.98 25.76 -31.64
N ASN A 293 6.84 25.02 -30.93
CA ASN A 293 7.48 23.77 -31.37
C ASN A 293 7.03 22.55 -30.52
N GLY A 294 5.93 22.68 -29.77
CA GLY A 294 5.36 21.59 -28.97
C GLY A 294 5.90 21.48 -27.55
N VAL A 295 6.45 22.57 -26.99
CA VAL A 295 6.72 22.68 -25.55
C VAL A 295 6.13 23.97 -24.99
N ILE A 296 5.25 23.82 -23.99
CA ILE A 296 4.77 24.92 -23.16
C ILE A 296 5.53 24.86 -21.83
N ARG A 297 6.11 25.99 -21.41
CA ARG A 297 6.77 26.14 -20.11
C ARG A 297 5.90 27.05 -19.25
N HIS A 298 5.73 26.70 -17.99
CA HIS A 298 5.14 27.56 -16.97
C HIS A 298 6.24 27.94 -15.99
N THR A 299 6.49 29.23 -15.86
CA THR A 299 7.61 29.80 -15.12
C THR A 299 7.07 30.74 -14.05
N SER A 300 7.46 30.50 -12.79
CA SER A 300 7.18 31.39 -11.67
C SER A 300 8.35 32.36 -11.51
N ILE A 301 8.06 33.65 -11.36
CA ILE A 301 9.05 34.73 -11.21
C ILE A 301 8.78 35.50 -9.91
N ASP A 302 9.61 35.25 -8.91
CA ASP A 302 9.67 35.99 -7.64
C ASP A 302 10.51 37.27 -7.83
N LEU A 303 9.92 38.45 -7.58
CA LEU A 303 10.58 39.74 -7.80
C LEU A 303 11.75 40.05 -6.84
N ARG A 304 12.04 39.21 -5.84
CA ARG A 304 13.21 39.38 -4.95
C ARG A 304 14.56 39.42 -5.69
N PHE A 305 14.68 38.88 -6.90
CA PHE A 305 15.92 38.96 -7.70
C PHE A 305 16.34 40.41 -8.02
N LEU A 306 15.40 41.37 -7.97
CA LEU A 306 15.70 42.78 -8.23
C LEU A 306 16.67 43.37 -7.20
N VAL A 307 16.74 42.82 -5.98
CA VAL A 307 17.64 43.29 -4.92
C VAL A 307 19.08 42.84 -5.15
N ASP A 308 20.05 43.72 -4.97
CA ASP A 308 21.46 43.47 -5.35
C ASP A 308 22.24 42.56 -4.41
N HIS A 309 21.74 42.38 -3.18
CA HIS A 309 22.29 41.46 -2.18
C HIS A 309 21.50 40.14 -2.04
N ALA A 310 20.60 39.82 -2.98
CA ALA A 310 19.93 38.53 -3.01
C ALA A 310 20.82 37.48 -3.72
N ASP A 311 20.90 36.25 -3.18
CA ASP A 311 21.64 35.12 -3.76
C ASP A 311 21.06 34.58 -5.11
N ILE A 312 20.18 35.36 -5.75
CA ILE A 312 19.34 34.95 -6.88
C ILE A 312 20.00 35.39 -8.20
N ASN A 313 21.01 34.64 -8.62
CA ASN A 313 21.76 34.88 -9.86
C ASN A 313 20.98 34.58 -11.16
N GLN A 314 19.74 34.08 -11.09
CA GLN A 314 18.92 33.70 -12.25
C GLN A 314 17.44 34.04 -12.01
N VAL A 315 16.76 34.58 -13.03
CA VAL A 315 15.31 34.85 -12.97
C VAL A 315 14.52 33.58 -13.23
N GLY A 316 13.55 33.36 -12.35
CA GLY A 316 12.41 32.47 -12.54
C GLY A 316 12.74 30.98 -12.51
N PHE A 317 11.85 30.18 -11.93
CA PHE A 317 11.97 28.72 -11.93
C PHE A 317 10.88 28.09 -12.80
N LEU A 318 11.22 26.96 -13.43
CA LEU A 318 10.25 26.16 -14.17
C LEU A 318 9.34 25.45 -13.14
N ALA A 319 8.08 25.88 -13.08
CA ALA A 319 7.07 25.28 -12.23
C ALA A 319 6.47 24.04 -12.91
N HIS A 320 5.98 24.17 -14.15
CA HIS A 320 5.44 23.06 -14.93
C HIS A 320 5.89 23.10 -16.40
N LYS A 321 5.75 21.97 -17.09
CA LYS A 321 6.17 21.80 -18.48
C LYS A 321 5.23 20.83 -19.21
N LEU A 322 4.56 21.31 -20.25
CA LEU A 322 3.66 20.51 -21.07
C LEU A 322 4.34 20.21 -22.41
N THR A 323 4.46 18.94 -22.75
CA THR A 323 5.07 18.47 -23.99
C THR A 323 4.68 17.02 -24.26
N GLY A 324 4.78 16.57 -25.51
CA GLY A 324 4.37 15.23 -25.92
C GLY A 324 4.73 14.95 -27.37
N HIS A 325 3.87 14.21 -28.07
CA HIS A 325 4.02 13.84 -29.48
C HIS A 325 3.09 14.63 -30.40
N LYS A 326 3.42 14.66 -31.70
CA LYS A 326 2.50 15.11 -32.77
C LYS A 326 1.51 14.01 -33.21
N LYS A 327 1.70 12.76 -32.77
CA LYS A 327 0.98 11.55 -33.18
C LYS A 327 0.78 10.61 -31.98
N SER A 328 -0.06 9.59 -32.15
CA SER A 328 -0.35 8.62 -31.09
C SER A 328 0.88 7.76 -30.73
N ILE A 329 1.21 7.74 -29.43
CA ILE A 329 2.09 6.77 -28.79
C ILE A 329 1.44 5.37 -28.89
N LYS A 330 2.25 4.34 -29.04
CA LYS A 330 1.86 2.92 -29.09
C LYS A 330 2.42 2.13 -27.90
N GLU A 331 3.63 2.45 -27.47
CA GLU A 331 4.42 1.70 -26.49
C GLU A 331 5.53 2.60 -25.91
N ILE A 332 5.98 2.30 -24.70
CA ILE A 332 7.06 2.98 -23.98
C ILE A 332 8.11 1.94 -23.54
N ILE A 333 9.37 2.19 -23.89
CA ILE A 333 10.48 1.25 -23.61
C ILE A 333 11.48 1.98 -22.72
N ARG A 334 11.78 1.45 -21.53
CA ARG A 334 12.80 2.00 -20.60
C ARG A 334 14.19 1.42 -20.82
N THR A 335 15.23 2.14 -20.38
CA THR A 335 16.55 1.54 -20.11
C THR A 335 16.46 0.56 -18.94
N VAL A 336 17.43 -0.36 -18.85
CA VAL A 336 17.53 -1.36 -17.77
C VAL A 336 17.70 -0.74 -16.37
N ASP A 337 18.21 0.48 -16.28
CA ASP A 337 18.35 1.25 -15.03
C ASP A 337 17.15 2.17 -14.73
N GLY A 338 16.19 2.31 -15.65
CA GLY A 338 15.05 3.21 -15.51
C GLY A 338 15.39 4.71 -15.58
N GLU A 339 16.59 5.10 -16.05
CA GLU A 339 17.01 6.51 -16.15
C GLU A 339 16.57 7.21 -17.45
N ALA A 340 16.18 6.47 -18.49
CA ALA A 340 15.63 7.01 -19.73
C ALA A 340 14.50 6.15 -20.31
N MET A 341 13.64 6.76 -21.13
CA MET A 341 12.53 6.09 -21.83
C MET A 341 12.39 6.53 -23.30
N LEU A 342 12.30 5.56 -24.21
CA LEU A 342 11.85 5.75 -25.59
C LEU A 342 10.33 5.67 -25.61
N THR A 343 9.70 6.53 -26.40
CA THR A 343 8.27 6.45 -26.73
C THR A 343 8.12 6.15 -28.22
N ARG A 344 7.53 5.00 -28.52
CA ARG A 344 7.26 4.54 -29.88
C ARG A 344 5.92 5.10 -30.34
N SER A 345 5.88 5.80 -31.47
CA SER A 345 4.62 6.19 -32.11
C SER A 345 4.18 5.14 -33.14
N ARG A 346 3.00 5.32 -33.74
CA ARG A 346 2.55 4.51 -34.90
C ARG A 346 3.20 4.93 -36.23
N PHE A 347 4.12 5.89 -36.21
CA PHE A 347 4.72 6.54 -37.37
C PHE A 347 6.26 6.59 -37.23
N THR A 348 6.91 7.44 -38.02
CA THR A 348 8.37 7.60 -38.06
C THR A 348 8.92 8.54 -36.98
N GLU A 349 8.14 9.50 -36.48
CA GLU A 349 8.54 10.38 -35.37
C GLU A 349 8.44 9.61 -34.04
N ASN A 350 9.58 9.44 -33.36
CA ASN A 350 9.71 8.82 -32.05
C ASN A 350 10.54 9.75 -31.14
N ALA A 351 10.47 9.60 -29.81
CA ALA A 351 11.14 10.50 -28.89
C ALA A 351 11.71 9.78 -27.66
N ILE A 352 12.93 10.18 -27.25
CA ILE A 352 13.58 9.74 -26.01
C ILE A 352 13.43 10.83 -24.96
N TRP A 353 13.12 10.40 -23.74
CA TRP A 353 12.90 11.25 -22.58
C TRP A 353 13.73 10.80 -21.39
N ILE A 354 14.09 11.77 -20.55
CA ILE A 354 14.75 11.56 -19.26
C ILE A 354 13.96 12.28 -18.15
N PRO A 355 14.02 11.81 -16.89
CA PRO A 355 13.50 12.54 -15.74
C PRO A 355 14.04 13.96 -15.66
N GLN A 356 13.18 14.88 -15.25
CA GLN A 356 13.51 16.28 -15.06
C GLN A 356 12.84 16.78 -13.78
N HIS A 357 13.59 16.85 -12.69
CA HIS A 357 13.11 17.42 -11.43
C HIS A 357 12.66 18.88 -11.59
N LEU A 358 11.62 19.23 -10.84
CA LEU A 358 11.01 20.55 -10.67
C LEU A 358 11.16 20.97 -9.19
N LYS A 359 10.71 22.18 -8.82
CA LYS A 359 10.68 22.65 -7.42
C LYS A 359 9.88 21.68 -6.52
N ASN A 360 8.71 21.25 -6.99
CA ASN A 360 7.72 20.46 -6.25
C ASN A 360 7.33 19.16 -7.01
N GLY A 361 8.27 18.40 -7.59
CA GLY A 361 7.95 17.13 -8.26
C GLY A 361 8.88 16.74 -9.41
N VAL A 362 8.41 15.83 -10.29
CA VAL A 362 9.15 15.32 -11.46
C VAL A 362 8.32 15.48 -12.75
N THR A 363 8.99 15.85 -13.84
CA THR A 363 8.42 15.81 -15.20
C THR A 363 9.44 15.20 -16.17
N LEU A 364 9.19 15.25 -17.48
CA LEU A 364 10.06 14.68 -18.51
C LEU A 364 10.73 15.74 -19.39
N ALA A 365 11.99 15.47 -19.75
CA ALA A 365 12.71 16.21 -20.78
C ALA A 365 12.90 15.37 -22.03
N LYS A 366 12.36 15.84 -23.16
CA LYS A 366 12.68 15.32 -24.50
C LYS A 366 14.18 15.52 -24.75
N LYS A 367 14.95 14.43 -24.69
CA LYS A 367 16.40 14.39 -24.89
C LYS A 367 16.72 14.44 -26.38
N SER A 368 16.07 13.56 -27.14
CA SER A 368 16.31 13.37 -28.58
C SER A 368 15.01 13.05 -29.34
N ILE A 369 14.92 13.49 -30.58
CA ILE A 369 13.90 13.09 -31.56
C ILE A 369 14.52 12.07 -32.53
N VAL A 370 13.89 10.90 -32.64
CA VAL A 370 14.34 9.80 -33.50
C VAL A 370 13.35 9.68 -34.66
N ASN A 371 13.75 10.14 -35.85
CA ASN A 371 12.95 10.05 -37.07
C ASN A 371 13.39 8.82 -37.87
N THR A 372 12.68 7.71 -37.72
CA THR A 372 13.03 6.42 -38.35
C THR A 372 12.59 6.36 -39.82
N PRO A 373 13.25 5.57 -40.69
CA PRO A 373 12.86 5.44 -42.09
C PRO A 373 11.54 4.67 -42.29
N ALA A 374 11.23 3.76 -41.36
CA ALA A 374 9.97 3.03 -41.25
C ALA A 374 9.54 2.98 -39.77
N PRO A 375 8.28 2.69 -39.44
CA PRO A 375 7.86 2.51 -38.04
C PRO A 375 8.67 1.42 -37.33
N ILE A 376 9.04 1.68 -36.08
CA ILE A 376 9.81 0.73 -35.25
C ILE A 376 8.96 -0.53 -35.00
N SER A 377 9.49 -1.73 -35.27
CA SER A 377 8.89 -3.00 -34.85
C SER A 377 9.26 -3.31 -33.40
N LYS A 378 10.56 -3.30 -33.07
CA LYS A 378 11.13 -3.46 -31.72
C LYS A 378 12.32 -2.52 -31.53
N ALA A 379 12.62 -2.17 -30.27
CA ALA A 379 13.78 -1.36 -29.93
C ALA A 379 14.35 -1.70 -28.54
N VAL A 380 15.64 -1.44 -28.34
CA VAL A 380 16.36 -1.54 -27.07
C VAL A 380 17.20 -0.27 -26.91
N MET A 381 17.16 0.35 -25.72
CA MET A 381 18.03 1.46 -25.36
C MET A 381 19.15 1.02 -24.42
N LEU A 382 20.29 1.67 -24.58
CA LEU A 382 21.55 1.39 -23.90
C LEU A 382 22.15 2.73 -23.41
N GLU A 383 23.13 2.67 -22.50
CA GLU A 383 23.84 3.84 -21.94
C GLU A 383 22.94 5.05 -21.66
N ARG A 384 21.99 4.91 -20.71
CA ARG A 384 21.08 6.02 -20.29
C ARG A 384 20.36 6.72 -21.45
N GLY A 385 20.10 5.98 -22.54
CA GLY A 385 19.48 6.48 -23.76
C GLY A 385 20.39 7.40 -24.57
N ASP A 386 21.71 7.24 -24.53
CA ASP A 386 22.66 7.82 -25.50
C ASP A 386 22.89 6.91 -26.71
N ILE A 387 22.58 5.62 -26.59
CA ILE A 387 22.59 4.64 -27.67
C ILE A 387 21.21 3.98 -27.78
N LEU A 388 20.70 3.86 -29.00
CA LEU A 388 19.44 3.19 -29.32
C LEU A 388 19.64 2.22 -30.49
N LEU A 389 19.11 1.00 -30.36
CA LEU A 389 19.09 -0.02 -31.40
C LEU A 389 17.62 -0.32 -31.78
N THR A 390 17.25 -0.11 -33.05
CA THR A 390 15.86 -0.29 -33.55
C THR A 390 15.79 -1.29 -34.70
N LEU A 391 14.85 -2.22 -34.66
CA LEU A 391 14.41 -2.97 -35.83
C LEU A 391 13.29 -2.20 -36.55
N CYS A 392 13.53 -1.78 -37.79
CA CYS A 392 12.60 -1.04 -38.64
C CYS A 392 12.47 -1.79 -39.98
N SER A 393 11.33 -2.50 -40.18
CA SER A 393 11.23 -3.53 -41.22
C SER A 393 12.43 -4.50 -41.13
N ASP A 394 13.01 -4.90 -42.26
CA ASP A 394 14.12 -5.87 -42.32
C ASP A 394 15.50 -5.25 -41.99
N LYS A 395 15.54 -4.05 -41.39
CA LYS A 395 16.79 -3.33 -41.08
C LYS A 395 16.95 -3.05 -39.59
N LEU A 396 18.10 -3.43 -39.05
CA LEU A 396 18.55 -3.09 -37.70
C LEU A 396 19.43 -1.83 -37.76
N LEU A 397 18.98 -0.78 -37.09
CA LEU A 397 19.60 0.55 -37.12
C LEU A 397 20.15 0.91 -35.74
N LEU A 398 21.43 1.26 -35.69
CA LEU A 398 22.11 1.77 -34.50
C LEU A 398 22.14 3.30 -34.53
N TRP A 399 21.67 3.94 -33.48
CA TRP A 399 21.48 5.40 -33.40
C TRP A 399 22.32 6.04 -32.28
N ASN A 400 22.87 7.22 -32.56
CA ASN A 400 23.39 8.15 -31.56
C ASN A 400 22.24 9.04 -31.07
N THR A 401 21.90 8.96 -29.78
CA THR A 401 20.77 9.69 -29.17
C THR A 401 21.20 10.67 -28.08
N SER A 402 22.51 10.96 -27.99
CA SER A 402 23.06 12.09 -27.23
C SER A 402 22.71 13.46 -27.84
N LEU A 403 22.41 13.49 -29.14
CA LEU A 403 22.06 14.69 -29.91
C LEU A 403 20.55 14.99 -29.84
N LYS A 404 20.16 16.27 -29.97
CA LYS A 404 18.74 16.71 -29.96
C LYS A 404 17.89 16.07 -31.07
N ILE A 405 18.51 15.71 -32.19
CA ILE A 405 17.94 14.89 -33.27
C ILE A 405 18.90 13.71 -33.41
N ALA A 406 18.39 12.49 -33.43
CA ALA A 406 19.21 11.29 -33.47
C ALA A 406 19.80 11.03 -34.87
N GLU A 407 21.02 10.52 -34.90
CA GLU A 407 21.75 10.19 -36.12
C GLU A 407 21.97 8.67 -36.23
N ILE A 408 21.85 8.11 -37.43
CA ILE A 408 22.16 6.69 -37.68
C ILE A 408 23.69 6.53 -37.72
N ILE A 409 24.23 5.68 -36.85
CA ILE A 409 25.64 5.30 -36.81
C ILE A 409 25.92 4.13 -37.76
N GLY A 410 24.98 3.16 -37.84
CA GLY A 410 25.12 1.96 -38.64
C GLY A 410 23.77 1.32 -38.99
N SER A 411 23.74 0.55 -40.07
CA SER A 411 22.58 -0.16 -40.59
C SER A 411 22.98 -1.57 -41.00
N PHE A 412 22.22 -2.57 -40.56
CA PHE A 412 22.50 -3.99 -40.77
C PHE A 412 21.22 -4.69 -41.26
N ASP A 413 21.32 -5.44 -42.34
CA ASP A 413 20.16 -6.05 -43.00
C ASP A 413 19.86 -7.42 -42.40
N ILE A 414 18.69 -7.54 -41.75
CA ILE A 414 18.22 -8.76 -41.13
C ILE A 414 17.23 -9.45 -42.07
N ASN A 415 17.75 -10.36 -42.87
CA ASN A 415 16.92 -11.29 -43.63
C ASN A 415 16.22 -12.26 -42.65
N THR A 416 14.97 -11.95 -42.27
CA THR A 416 14.05 -12.79 -41.50
C THR A 416 12.61 -12.60 -41.98
N GLN A 417 11.90 -13.69 -42.23
CA GLN A 417 10.47 -13.66 -42.61
C GLN A 417 9.53 -13.63 -41.39
N GLU A 418 10.05 -13.84 -40.18
CA GLU A 418 9.33 -13.71 -38.90
C GLU A 418 9.67 -12.36 -38.24
N GLU A 419 8.71 -11.70 -37.58
CA GLU A 419 9.02 -10.64 -36.60
C GLU A 419 9.48 -11.26 -35.27
N PRO A 420 10.46 -10.68 -34.55
CA PRO A 420 10.88 -11.20 -33.26
C PRO A 420 9.82 -10.93 -32.18
N LEU A 421 9.50 -11.98 -31.41
CA LEU A 421 8.52 -11.93 -30.33
C LEU A 421 9.06 -11.09 -29.15
N SER A 422 10.32 -11.29 -28.78
CA SER A 422 11.04 -10.47 -27.80
C SER A 422 12.34 -9.89 -28.37
N PHE A 423 12.72 -8.72 -27.86
CA PHE A 423 13.95 -8.02 -28.19
C PHE A 423 14.49 -7.42 -26.89
N SER A 424 15.71 -7.78 -26.47
CA SER A 424 16.15 -7.51 -25.09
C SER A 424 17.66 -7.33 -24.96
N SER A 425 18.05 -6.43 -24.04
CA SER A 425 19.44 -6.27 -23.59
C SER A 425 19.84 -7.43 -22.68
N ILE A 426 21.03 -7.98 -22.93
CA ILE A 426 21.61 -9.12 -22.21
C ILE A 426 22.65 -8.60 -21.21
N PRO A 427 22.52 -8.89 -19.90
CA PRO A 427 23.44 -8.42 -18.87
C PRO A 427 24.79 -9.13 -18.93
N PHE A 428 25.87 -8.40 -18.62
CA PHE A 428 27.22 -8.95 -18.52
C PHE A 428 27.57 -9.32 -17.06
N LYS A 429 28.58 -10.18 -16.85
CA LYS A 429 29.05 -10.55 -15.49
C LYS A 429 29.62 -9.35 -14.71
N GLN A 430 30.16 -8.36 -15.42
CA GLN A 430 30.69 -7.09 -14.93
C GLN A 430 30.33 -6.01 -15.96
N HIS A 431 29.67 -4.92 -15.57
CA HIS A 431 29.22 -3.90 -16.52
C HIS A 431 30.41 -3.19 -17.19
N ASP A 432 30.47 -3.23 -18.51
CA ASP A 432 31.29 -2.35 -19.35
C ASP A 432 30.34 -1.36 -20.03
N HIS A 433 30.71 -0.08 -20.07
CA HIS A 433 29.89 0.95 -20.73
C HIS A 433 30.06 0.96 -22.26
N ASN A 434 31.12 0.35 -22.77
CA ASN A 434 31.43 0.31 -24.19
C ASN A 434 30.82 -0.90 -24.92
N LYS A 435 30.36 -1.92 -24.19
CA LYS A 435 30.01 -3.26 -24.72
C LYS A 435 28.64 -3.72 -24.28
N HIS A 436 27.69 -3.72 -25.22
CA HIS A 436 26.30 -4.07 -24.96
C HIS A 436 25.83 -5.22 -25.83
N TYR A 437 25.26 -6.24 -25.20
CA TYR A 437 24.74 -7.42 -25.88
C TYR A 437 23.23 -7.28 -26.03
N VAL A 438 22.69 -7.55 -27.21
CA VAL A 438 21.25 -7.50 -27.51
C VAL A 438 20.83 -8.75 -28.27
N ALA A 439 19.68 -9.34 -27.92
CA ALA A 439 19.13 -10.51 -28.58
C ALA A 439 17.73 -10.25 -29.16
N ALA A 440 17.47 -10.78 -30.36
CA ALA A 440 16.16 -10.94 -30.96
C ALA A 440 15.73 -12.41 -30.87
N ILE A 441 14.55 -12.64 -30.33
CA ILE A 441 14.03 -13.97 -30.01
C ILE A 441 12.78 -14.20 -30.86
N PHE A 442 12.90 -15.08 -31.84
CA PHE A 442 11.83 -15.49 -32.76
C PHE A 442 11.17 -16.78 -32.23
N LYS A 443 10.17 -17.33 -32.94
CA LYS A 443 9.55 -18.60 -32.52
C LYS A 443 10.50 -19.78 -32.75
N THR A 444 11.27 -19.71 -33.84
CA THR A 444 12.10 -20.81 -34.37
C THR A 444 13.59 -20.68 -34.07
N HIS A 445 14.08 -19.46 -33.83
CA HIS A 445 15.52 -19.18 -33.71
C HIS A 445 15.82 -17.93 -32.86
N ILE A 446 17.09 -17.71 -32.53
CA ILE A 446 17.58 -16.51 -31.84
C ILE A 446 18.71 -15.90 -32.68
N LYS A 447 18.74 -14.56 -32.75
CA LYS A 447 19.88 -13.78 -33.28
C LYS A 447 20.39 -12.85 -32.18
N ALA A 448 21.70 -12.62 -32.12
CA ALA A 448 22.32 -11.81 -31.07
C ALA A 448 23.45 -10.94 -31.63
N TRP A 449 23.65 -9.77 -31.02
CA TRP A 449 24.61 -8.76 -31.45
C TRP A 449 25.37 -8.14 -30.29
N LEU A 450 26.63 -7.80 -30.53
CA LEU A 450 27.44 -6.93 -29.69
C LEU A 450 27.46 -5.53 -30.32
N VAL A 451 26.99 -4.53 -29.59
CA VAL A 451 27.27 -3.11 -29.84
C VAL A 451 28.59 -2.78 -29.15
N GLU A 452 29.63 -2.44 -29.91
CA GLU A 452 30.91 -1.94 -29.39
C GLU A 452 31.16 -0.51 -29.91
N GLY A 453 30.82 0.48 -29.08
CA GLY A 453 30.90 1.90 -29.41
C GLY A 453 30.04 2.30 -30.63
N LYS A 454 30.62 2.26 -31.83
CA LYS A 454 29.96 2.58 -33.11
C LYS A 454 29.73 1.36 -34.02
N SER A 455 30.24 0.19 -33.67
CA SER A 455 30.06 -1.04 -34.45
C SER A 455 28.92 -1.90 -33.89
N LEU A 456 28.34 -2.71 -34.77
CA LEU A 456 27.50 -3.86 -34.41
C LEU A 456 28.18 -5.11 -34.97
N ILE A 457 28.25 -6.17 -34.19
CA ILE A 457 28.92 -7.43 -34.54
C ILE A 457 27.93 -8.58 -34.28
N ASP A 458 27.67 -9.41 -35.28
CA ASP A 458 26.86 -10.64 -35.12
C ASP A 458 27.53 -11.63 -34.16
N ILE A 459 26.73 -12.26 -33.30
CA ILE A 459 27.17 -13.25 -32.31
C ILE A 459 26.46 -14.58 -32.58
N PRO A 460 27.15 -15.74 -32.55
CA PRO A 460 26.48 -17.03 -32.51
C PRO A 460 25.61 -17.17 -31.24
N ALA A 461 24.32 -17.44 -31.42
CA ALA A 461 23.40 -17.78 -30.36
C ALA A 461 23.10 -19.30 -30.38
N GLU A 462 22.63 -19.83 -29.26
CA GLU A 462 22.03 -21.16 -29.22
C GLU A 462 20.58 -21.14 -29.73
N SER A 463 20.06 -22.33 -30.07
CA SER A 463 18.65 -22.53 -30.38
C SER A 463 17.77 -22.04 -29.22
N PRO A 464 16.49 -21.70 -29.47
CA PRO A 464 15.61 -21.27 -28.40
C PRO A 464 15.56 -22.31 -27.25
N PRO A 465 15.59 -21.90 -25.98
CA PRO A 465 15.64 -22.82 -24.83
C PRO A 465 14.28 -23.47 -24.50
N PHE A 466 13.38 -23.52 -25.49
CA PHE A 466 11.97 -23.80 -25.31
C PHE A 466 11.40 -24.49 -26.56
N ASP A 467 10.32 -25.26 -26.39
CA ASP A 467 9.66 -25.96 -27.49
C ASP A 467 8.64 -25.07 -28.20
N ALA A 468 8.93 -24.74 -29.46
CA ALA A 468 8.10 -23.87 -30.29
C ALA A 468 6.63 -24.32 -30.38
N ASP A 469 6.32 -25.62 -30.32
CA ASP A 469 4.94 -26.09 -30.57
C ASP A 469 4.04 -26.09 -29.32
N THR A 470 4.60 -25.97 -28.11
CA THR A 470 3.83 -25.94 -26.85
C THR A 470 3.57 -24.54 -26.30
N ILE A 471 4.34 -23.54 -26.72
CA ILE A 471 4.31 -22.17 -26.18
C ILE A 471 3.06 -21.41 -26.64
N HIS A 472 2.47 -20.65 -25.72
CA HIS A 472 1.39 -19.71 -25.99
C HIS A 472 1.88 -18.26 -26.07
N ILE A 473 2.64 -17.78 -25.07
CA ILE A 473 3.16 -16.41 -25.00
C ILE A 473 4.63 -16.44 -24.58
N ILE A 474 5.42 -15.55 -25.18
CA ILE A 474 6.78 -15.20 -24.77
C ILE A 474 6.77 -13.73 -24.32
N ALA A 475 7.29 -13.44 -23.12
CA ALA A 475 7.36 -12.08 -22.58
C ALA A 475 8.75 -11.79 -21.97
N PRO A 476 9.27 -10.55 -22.13
CA PRO A 476 10.44 -10.09 -21.40
C PRO A 476 10.14 -9.98 -19.89
N ILE A 477 11.18 -10.03 -19.08
CA ILE A 477 11.10 -9.84 -17.63
C ILE A 477 11.56 -8.44 -17.25
N ASP A 478 10.78 -7.78 -16.40
CA ASP A 478 11.02 -6.40 -16.00
C ASP A 478 12.32 -6.27 -15.19
N PRO A 479 13.20 -5.30 -15.53
CA PRO A 479 14.42 -5.02 -14.79
C PRO A 479 14.06 -4.26 -13.51
N VAL A 480 14.04 -4.97 -12.38
CA VAL A 480 13.58 -4.46 -11.09
C VAL A 480 14.69 -4.47 -10.04
N GLY A 481 14.89 -3.33 -9.38
CA GLY A 481 15.83 -3.11 -8.28
C GLY A 481 16.82 -1.97 -8.54
N SER A 482 17.31 -1.32 -7.48
CA SER A 482 18.24 -0.17 -7.58
C SER A 482 19.70 -0.54 -7.85
N LYS A 483 20.04 -1.84 -7.90
CA LYS A 483 21.38 -2.37 -8.11
C LYS A 483 21.41 -3.33 -9.29
N PHE A 484 22.48 -3.29 -10.08
CA PHE A 484 22.69 -4.19 -11.21
C PHE A 484 22.94 -5.63 -10.73
N GLU A 485 22.21 -6.60 -11.29
CA GLU A 485 22.39 -8.03 -11.04
C GLU A 485 22.67 -8.73 -12.36
N SER A 486 23.85 -9.37 -12.46
CA SER A 486 24.34 -10.00 -13.69
C SER A 486 23.65 -11.33 -14.00
N ILE A 487 23.24 -12.08 -12.97
CA ILE A 487 22.46 -13.32 -13.09
C ILE A 487 21.03 -13.01 -12.67
N ARG A 488 20.15 -12.83 -13.66
CA ARG A 488 18.71 -12.63 -13.49
C ARG A 488 17.95 -13.30 -14.63
N PRO A 489 16.66 -13.65 -14.44
CA PRO A 489 15.82 -14.10 -15.54
C PRO A 489 15.49 -12.91 -16.45
N ILE A 490 15.50 -13.15 -17.77
CA ILE A 490 15.37 -12.13 -18.82
C ILE A 490 14.15 -12.40 -19.70
N LEU A 491 13.83 -13.69 -19.89
CA LEU A 491 12.71 -14.15 -20.69
C LEU A 491 11.80 -15.05 -19.85
N SER A 492 10.50 -14.98 -20.12
CA SER A 492 9.49 -15.91 -19.63
C SER A 492 8.65 -16.45 -20.78
N THR A 493 8.20 -17.70 -20.65
CA THR A 493 7.27 -18.35 -21.57
C THR A 493 6.18 -19.07 -20.80
N ILE A 494 4.95 -19.03 -21.30
CA ILE A 494 3.85 -19.85 -20.76
C ILE A 494 3.23 -20.70 -21.87
N THR A 495 2.92 -21.96 -21.56
CA THR A 495 2.16 -22.86 -22.47
C THR A 495 0.66 -22.62 -22.34
N LYS A 496 -0.14 -23.15 -23.28
CA LYS A 496 -1.61 -23.08 -23.19
C LYS A 496 -2.20 -23.75 -21.95
N ASN A 497 -1.44 -24.65 -21.32
CA ASN A 497 -1.85 -25.45 -20.16
C ASN A 497 -1.36 -24.84 -18.82
N GLY A 498 -0.84 -23.61 -18.80
CA GLY A 498 -0.38 -22.97 -17.57
C GLY A 498 1.00 -23.44 -17.06
N ILE A 499 1.84 -24.04 -17.90
CA ILE A 499 3.25 -24.29 -17.54
C ILE A 499 4.03 -23.01 -17.81
N LEU A 500 4.49 -22.35 -16.74
CA LEU A 500 5.32 -21.15 -16.78
C LEU A 500 6.80 -21.54 -16.61
N GLN A 501 7.66 -21.02 -17.48
CA GLN A 501 9.11 -21.19 -17.43
C GLN A 501 9.81 -19.84 -17.57
N CYS A 502 10.93 -19.67 -16.87
CA CYS A 502 11.79 -18.48 -16.94
C CYS A 502 13.22 -18.86 -17.30
N TYR A 503 13.89 -18.00 -18.06
CA TYR A 503 15.21 -18.25 -18.62
C TYR A 503 16.20 -17.13 -18.28
N ASN A 504 17.37 -17.55 -17.83
CA ASN A 504 18.57 -16.73 -17.71
C ASN A 504 19.43 -16.92 -18.97
N SER A 505 20.28 -15.94 -19.31
CA SER A 505 21.29 -16.10 -20.37
C SER A 505 22.69 -15.80 -19.86
N VAL A 506 23.70 -16.47 -20.41
CA VAL A 506 25.11 -16.18 -20.16
C VAL A 506 25.86 -16.14 -21.48
N ILE A 507 26.80 -15.20 -21.61
CA ILE A 507 27.74 -15.16 -22.73
C ILE A 507 28.96 -16.00 -22.33
N GLU A 508 29.18 -17.11 -23.02
CA GLU A 508 30.32 -18.01 -22.81
C GLU A 508 31.11 -18.16 -24.11
N ASN A 509 32.43 -17.93 -24.06
CA ASN A 509 33.33 -18.02 -25.22
C ASN A 509 32.86 -17.22 -26.46
N GLY A 510 32.20 -16.08 -26.25
CA GLY A 510 31.63 -15.27 -27.34
C GLY A 510 30.37 -15.86 -27.98
N LYS A 511 29.68 -16.78 -27.31
CA LYS A 511 28.38 -17.36 -27.72
C LYS A 511 27.29 -17.03 -26.70
N LEU A 512 26.09 -16.70 -27.15
CA LEU A 512 24.93 -16.52 -26.27
C LEU A 512 24.30 -17.88 -25.94
N LYS A 513 24.32 -18.25 -24.66
CA LYS A 513 23.69 -19.46 -24.11
C LYS A 513 22.49 -19.10 -23.22
N TRP A 514 21.55 -20.04 -23.11
CA TRP A 514 20.34 -19.91 -22.30
C TRP A 514 20.18 -21.08 -21.33
N TYR A 515 19.62 -20.79 -20.16
CA TYR A 515 19.43 -21.75 -19.07
C TYR A 515 18.05 -21.53 -18.46
N GLU A 516 17.25 -22.60 -18.35
CA GLU A 516 16.01 -22.58 -17.58
C GLU A 516 16.34 -22.38 -16.09
N SER A 517 15.77 -21.35 -15.47
CA SER A 517 16.07 -20.97 -14.08
C SER A 517 14.94 -21.30 -13.12
N THR A 518 13.68 -21.20 -13.55
CA THR A 518 12.51 -21.67 -12.79
C THR A 518 11.43 -22.23 -13.72
N ARG A 519 10.71 -23.24 -13.21
CA ARG A 519 9.49 -23.80 -13.79
C ARG A 519 8.41 -23.92 -12.71
N LEU A 520 7.18 -23.58 -13.10
CA LEU A 520 6.00 -23.57 -12.25
C LEU A 520 4.78 -24.03 -13.05
N GLU A 521 3.88 -24.77 -12.41
CA GLU A 521 2.63 -25.27 -13.01
C GLU A 521 1.48 -24.55 -12.32
N THR A 522 0.93 -23.55 -13.02
CA THR A 522 -0.03 -22.56 -12.48
C THR A 522 -1.49 -22.94 -12.76
N ASP A 523 -1.70 -23.94 -13.61
CA ASP A 523 -3.01 -24.44 -14.07
C ASP A 523 -3.88 -23.41 -14.81
N ILE A 524 -3.35 -22.21 -15.11
CA ILE A 524 -4.06 -21.15 -15.83
C ILE A 524 -4.04 -21.42 -17.33
N LEU A 525 -5.18 -21.91 -17.84
CA LEU A 525 -5.40 -22.11 -19.27
C LEU A 525 -5.45 -20.77 -20.04
N ASN A 526 -4.90 -20.77 -21.26
CA ASN A 526 -4.99 -19.65 -22.23
C ASN A 526 -4.71 -18.25 -21.63
N ALA A 527 -3.70 -18.14 -20.75
CA ALA A 527 -3.33 -16.87 -20.10
C ALA A 527 -3.15 -15.73 -21.13
N SER A 528 -3.86 -14.61 -20.95
CA SER A 528 -3.95 -13.54 -21.95
C SER A 528 -2.84 -12.48 -21.84
N TYR A 529 -2.21 -12.38 -20.67
CA TYR A 529 -1.05 -11.53 -20.42
C TYR A 529 -0.18 -12.13 -19.31
N ILE A 530 1.14 -12.00 -19.45
CA ILE A 530 2.13 -12.44 -18.47
C ILE A 530 3.20 -11.37 -18.28
N ARG A 531 3.59 -11.10 -17.03
CA ARG A 531 4.71 -10.18 -16.73
C ARG A 531 5.48 -10.63 -15.50
N GLY A 532 6.76 -10.92 -15.67
CA GLY A 532 7.69 -11.25 -14.60
C GLY A 532 8.56 -10.07 -14.17
N SER A 533 9.10 -10.16 -12.96
CA SER A 533 10.13 -9.26 -12.43
C SER A 533 11.43 -10.00 -12.14
N SER A 534 12.58 -9.32 -12.25
CA SER A 534 13.88 -9.91 -11.86
C SER A 534 13.96 -10.32 -10.38
N VAL A 535 13.09 -9.79 -9.51
CA VAL A 535 12.97 -10.21 -8.10
C VAL A 535 12.23 -11.56 -7.91
N ASN A 536 11.78 -12.18 -9.01
CA ASN A 536 11.08 -13.48 -9.10
C ASN A 536 9.60 -13.46 -8.64
N LYS A 537 8.95 -12.30 -8.68
CA LYS A 537 7.48 -12.20 -8.64
C LYS A 537 6.92 -12.16 -10.06
N PHE A 538 5.77 -12.79 -10.27
CA PHE A 538 5.20 -12.97 -11.60
C PHE A 538 3.69 -12.76 -11.59
N ALA A 539 3.18 -11.91 -12.48
CA ALA A 539 1.76 -11.65 -12.69
C ALA A 539 1.24 -12.41 -13.92
N ILE A 540 0.10 -13.07 -13.78
CA ILE A 540 -0.59 -13.78 -14.86
C ILE A 540 -2.05 -13.33 -14.88
N VAL A 541 -2.54 -12.97 -16.06
CA VAL A 541 -3.95 -12.66 -16.30
C VAL A 541 -4.58 -13.78 -17.12
N ASP A 542 -5.77 -14.23 -16.72
CA ASP A 542 -6.54 -15.27 -17.38
C ASP A 542 -7.05 -14.91 -18.79
N GLU A 543 -7.69 -15.87 -19.47
CA GLU A 543 -8.30 -15.66 -20.78
C GLU A 543 -9.35 -14.51 -20.80
N THR A 544 -10.11 -14.31 -19.71
CA THR A 544 -11.13 -13.24 -19.64
C THR A 544 -10.57 -11.83 -19.48
N ARG A 545 -9.25 -11.69 -19.22
CA ARG A 545 -8.55 -10.44 -18.88
C ARG A 545 -8.99 -9.79 -17.55
N LYS A 546 -9.62 -10.55 -16.65
CA LYS A 546 -10.15 -10.03 -15.37
C LYS A 546 -9.60 -10.72 -14.13
N LYS A 547 -9.27 -12.02 -14.20
CA LYS A 547 -8.69 -12.73 -13.06
C LYS A 547 -7.17 -12.53 -13.08
N LEU A 548 -6.68 -11.75 -12.12
CA LEU A 548 -5.26 -11.56 -11.84
C LEU A 548 -4.79 -12.62 -10.85
N THR A 549 -3.61 -13.19 -11.09
CA THR A 549 -2.88 -13.99 -10.09
C THR A 549 -1.43 -13.51 -9.98
N ILE A 550 -0.87 -13.57 -8.77
CA ILE A 550 0.54 -13.24 -8.50
C ILE A 550 1.22 -14.43 -7.82
N TRP A 551 2.33 -14.86 -8.41
CA TRP A 551 3.10 -16.04 -8.02
C TRP A 551 4.52 -15.65 -7.58
N ASP A 552 5.07 -16.40 -6.63
CA ASP A 552 6.50 -16.35 -6.27
C ASP A 552 7.21 -17.57 -6.89
N LEU A 553 8.17 -17.31 -7.77
CA LEU A 553 8.92 -18.37 -8.47
C LEU A 553 10.03 -19.01 -7.62
N LYS A 554 10.44 -18.39 -6.50
CA LYS A 554 11.44 -18.94 -5.57
C LYS A 554 10.82 -20.01 -4.67
N THR A 555 9.65 -19.71 -4.12
CA THR A 555 8.91 -20.64 -3.25
C THR A 555 7.93 -21.53 -4.01
N LYS A 556 7.61 -21.18 -5.28
CA LYS A 556 6.67 -21.88 -6.18
C LYS A 556 5.21 -21.87 -5.68
N VAL A 557 4.77 -20.74 -5.14
CA VAL A 557 3.47 -20.61 -4.46
C VAL A 557 2.63 -19.46 -5.03
N LEU A 558 1.31 -19.61 -5.00
CA LEU A 558 0.35 -18.54 -5.26
C LEU A 558 0.32 -17.59 -4.05
N GLU A 559 0.69 -16.32 -4.25
CA GLU A 559 0.64 -15.29 -3.20
C GLU A 559 -0.67 -14.50 -3.23
N TYR A 560 -1.27 -14.27 -4.39
CA TYR A 560 -2.45 -13.40 -4.52
C TYR A 560 -3.32 -13.75 -5.72
N GLU A 561 -4.61 -13.54 -5.58
CA GLU A 561 -5.65 -13.74 -6.59
C GLU A 561 -6.72 -12.65 -6.42
N GLU A 562 -7.12 -12.02 -7.52
CA GLU A 562 -8.18 -11.00 -7.53
C GLU A 562 -8.99 -11.08 -8.84
N VAL A 563 -10.30 -10.86 -8.76
CA VAL A 563 -11.17 -10.71 -9.94
C VAL A 563 -11.51 -9.24 -10.11
N LEU A 564 -10.92 -8.63 -11.14
CA LEU A 564 -10.98 -7.21 -11.43
C LEU A 564 -12.26 -6.84 -12.20
N GLU A 565 -12.82 -5.67 -11.91
CA GLU A 565 -14.02 -5.14 -12.57
C GLU A 565 -13.79 -4.90 -14.08
N SER A 566 -12.63 -4.33 -14.41
CA SER A 566 -12.22 -3.89 -15.75
C SER A 566 -11.16 -4.80 -16.36
N ASN A 567 -11.11 -4.85 -17.70
CA ASN A 567 -10.15 -5.69 -18.40
C ASN A 567 -8.73 -5.11 -18.34
N VAL A 568 -7.76 -5.92 -17.91
CA VAL A 568 -6.35 -5.53 -17.88
C VAL A 568 -5.80 -5.29 -19.30
N LYS A 569 -5.03 -4.21 -19.44
CA LYS A 569 -4.31 -3.83 -20.67
C LYS A 569 -2.81 -4.01 -20.53
N ASP A 570 -2.27 -3.61 -19.40
CA ASP A 570 -0.83 -3.51 -19.17
C ASP A 570 -0.49 -3.82 -17.69
N ILE A 571 0.74 -4.29 -17.48
CA ILE A 571 1.34 -4.59 -16.18
C ILE A 571 2.85 -4.29 -16.28
N ASP A 572 3.38 -3.48 -15.37
CA ASP A 572 4.83 -3.21 -15.22
C ASP A 572 5.24 -3.28 -13.73
N TRP A 573 6.31 -4.03 -13.45
CA TRP A 573 6.85 -4.19 -12.10
C TRP A 573 7.91 -3.13 -11.76
N THR A 574 7.99 -2.81 -10.47
CA THR A 574 9.14 -2.11 -9.84
C THR A 574 9.38 -2.63 -8.42
N SER A 575 10.39 -2.08 -7.72
CA SER A 575 10.62 -2.35 -6.30
C SER A 575 11.28 -1.17 -5.60
N THR A 576 11.17 -1.16 -4.28
CA THR A 576 12.07 -0.38 -3.42
C THR A 576 13.52 -0.84 -3.55
N GLU A 577 14.46 -0.09 -2.95
CA GLU A 577 15.86 -0.53 -2.79
C GLU A 577 16.00 -1.84 -2.00
N GLY A 578 15.08 -2.08 -1.06
CA GLY A 578 14.98 -3.32 -0.28
C GLY A 578 14.35 -4.49 -1.05
N LYS A 579 14.12 -4.35 -2.37
CA LYS A 579 13.45 -5.33 -3.24
C LYS A 579 11.99 -5.67 -2.84
N GLN A 580 11.32 -4.84 -2.04
CA GLN A 580 9.88 -4.98 -1.80
C GLN A 580 9.12 -4.71 -3.10
N SER A 581 8.33 -5.69 -3.56
CA SER A 581 7.72 -5.66 -4.90
C SER A 581 6.50 -4.74 -4.99
N MET A 582 6.46 -3.94 -6.05
CA MET A 582 5.37 -3.03 -6.40
C MET A 582 4.94 -3.28 -7.86
N LEU A 583 3.66 -3.07 -8.13
CA LEU A 583 3.05 -3.41 -9.41
C LEU A 583 2.14 -2.27 -9.88
N ALA A 584 2.31 -1.82 -11.12
CA ALA A 584 1.30 -1.00 -11.80
C ALA A 584 0.44 -1.91 -12.67
N ILE A 585 -0.88 -1.71 -12.65
CA ILE A 585 -1.84 -2.39 -13.52
C ILE A 585 -2.62 -1.33 -14.29
N GLY A 586 -2.49 -1.35 -15.62
CA GLY A 586 -3.17 -0.44 -16.54
C GLY A 586 -4.49 -1.02 -17.06
N PHE A 587 -5.54 -0.19 -17.00
CA PHE A 587 -6.86 -0.44 -17.61
C PHE A 587 -7.06 0.52 -18.78
N ASP A 588 -8.29 0.65 -19.32
CA ASP A 588 -8.56 1.57 -20.43
C ASP A 588 -8.28 3.04 -20.06
N ASP A 589 -8.77 3.54 -18.91
CA ASP A 589 -8.77 4.98 -18.58
C ASP A 589 -8.14 5.32 -17.21
N TYR A 590 -7.57 4.32 -16.51
CA TYR A 590 -6.89 4.48 -15.22
C TYR A 590 -5.84 3.39 -14.96
N SER A 591 -4.97 3.63 -13.98
CA SER A 591 -4.02 2.65 -13.44
C SER A 591 -4.20 2.50 -11.92
N LEU A 592 -4.00 1.28 -11.42
CA LEU A 592 -3.93 0.97 -10.00
C LEU A 592 -2.51 0.58 -9.62
N LEU A 593 -1.97 1.19 -8.56
CA LEU A 593 -0.68 0.82 -7.98
C LEU A 593 -0.91 -0.12 -6.80
N TYR A 594 -0.33 -1.31 -6.86
CA TYR A 594 -0.33 -2.29 -5.78
C TYR A 594 1.06 -2.35 -5.12
N THR A 595 1.08 -2.52 -3.79
CA THR A 595 2.25 -3.04 -3.08
C THR A 595 1.96 -4.45 -2.59
N GLN A 596 3.00 -5.27 -2.52
CA GLN A 596 3.01 -6.42 -1.62
C GLN A 596 2.93 -5.91 -0.16
N LEU A 597 2.22 -6.62 0.71
CA LEU A 597 2.13 -6.37 2.16
C LEU A 597 2.87 -7.45 2.94
N ARG A 598 3.29 -7.15 4.19
CA ARG A 598 3.79 -8.19 5.11
C ARG A 598 2.74 -9.29 5.33
N TYR A 599 3.25 -10.51 5.50
CA TYR A 599 2.46 -11.63 5.98
C TYR A 599 2.12 -11.48 7.47
N ASP A 600 0.87 -11.72 7.82
CA ASP A 600 0.34 -11.73 9.19
C ASP A 600 -0.64 -12.91 9.31
N TYR A 601 -0.28 -13.93 10.08
CA TYR A 601 -1.13 -15.10 10.29
C TYR A 601 -2.30 -14.83 11.26
N THR A 602 -2.32 -13.69 11.96
CA THR A 602 -3.36 -13.35 12.96
C THR A 602 -4.56 -12.63 12.35
N ASN A 603 -4.37 -11.89 11.26
CA ASN A 603 -5.44 -11.20 10.54
C ASN A 603 -5.43 -11.61 9.06
N LYS A 604 -6.58 -12.03 8.52
CA LYS A 604 -6.74 -12.49 7.13
C LYS A 604 -6.69 -11.34 6.10
N HIS A 605 -5.61 -10.56 6.09
CA HIS A 605 -5.36 -9.52 5.10
C HIS A 605 -4.88 -10.13 3.77
N PRO A 606 -5.19 -9.52 2.61
CA PRO A 606 -4.64 -9.95 1.33
C PRO A 606 -3.11 -9.67 1.28
N PRO A 607 -2.28 -10.57 0.72
CA PRO A 607 -0.83 -10.35 0.61
C PRO A 607 -0.40 -9.20 -0.33
N PHE A 608 -1.32 -8.61 -1.09
CA PHE A 608 -1.15 -7.40 -1.90
C PHE A 608 -2.32 -6.44 -1.68
N GLN A 609 -2.09 -5.13 -1.81
CA GLN A 609 -3.14 -4.11 -1.69
C GLN A 609 -2.87 -2.91 -2.60
N VAL A 610 -3.93 -2.33 -3.17
CA VAL A 610 -3.90 -1.04 -3.89
C VAL A 610 -3.57 0.12 -2.93
N ILE A 611 -2.55 0.90 -3.28
CA ILE A 611 -2.06 2.06 -2.50
C ILE A 611 -2.36 3.41 -3.14
N LYS A 612 -2.52 3.49 -4.46
CA LYS A 612 -2.78 4.75 -5.20
C LYS A 612 -3.56 4.45 -6.48
N LYS A 613 -4.56 5.27 -6.83
CA LYS A 613 -5.24 5.23 -8.15
C LYS A 613 -4.81 6.44 -8.98
N ILE A 614 -4.29 6.18 -10.18
CA ILE A 614 -3.99 7.23 -11.18
C ILE A 614 -5.10 7.22 -12.23
N ASP A 615 -5.90 8.28 -12.28
CA ASP A 615 -7.08 8.37 -13.14
C ASP A 615 -6.87 9.43 -14.23
N VAL A 616 -6.72 9.00 -15.49
CA VAL A 616 -6.41 9.88 -16.63
C VAL A 616 -7.66 10.35 -17.38
N SER A 617 -8.81 9.72 -17.15
CA SER A 617 -10.11 10.09 -17.75
C SER A 617 -10.49 11.56 -17.56
N LYS A 618 -10.02 12.18 -16.47
CA LYS A 618 -10.21 13.60 -16.13
C LYS A 618 -9.55 14.57 -17.11
N TYR A 619 -8.54 14.11 -17.85
CA TYR A 619 -7.68 14.96 -18.69
C TYR A 619 -7.71 14.58 -20.17
N THR A 620 -8.09 13.35 -20.50
CA THR A 620 -8.07 12.83 -21.87
C THR A 620 -9.13 11.76 -22.09
N THR A 621 -9.68 11.72 -23.31
CA THR A 621 -10.58 10.65 -23.80
C THR A 621 -9.82 9.57 -24.57
N HIS A 622 -8.48 9.67 -24.62
CA HIS A 622 -7.63 8.65 -25.20
C HIS A 622 -7.24 7.61 -24.16
N LYS A 623 -7.61 6.36 -24.44
CA LYS A 623 -7.23 5.19 -23.63
C LYS A 623 -5.72 5.09 -23.42
N ILE A 624 -5.32 4.53 -22.29
CA ILE A 624 -3.96 4.13 -21.99
C ILE A 624 -3.50 3.13 -23.06
N GLY A 625 -2.36 3.42 -23.68
CA GLY A 625 -1.68 2.49 -24.58
C GLY A 625 -0.70 1.60 -23.84
N ASP A 626 0.04 2.16 -22.89
CA ASP A 626 1.16 1.52 -22.19
C ASP A 626 1.58 2.35 -20.95
N SER A 627 2.18 1.73 -19.93
CA SER A 627 2.68 2.39 -18.73
C SER A 627 3.96 1.74 -18.17
N ILE A 628 4.89 2.57 -17.68
CA ILE A 628 6.17 2.08 -17.13
C ILE A 628 6.59 2.84 -15.87
N TRP A 629 7.26 2.15 -14.95
CA TRP A 629 8.00 2.78 -13.87
C TRP A 629 9.39 3.26 -14.32
N LEU A 630 9.83 4.38 -13.75
CA LEU A 630 11.21 4.87 -13.81
C LEU A 630 11.92 4.66 -12.45
N LYS A 631 13.25 4.86 -12.45
CA LYS A 631 14.16 4.52 -11.34
C LYS A 631 13.76 5.07 -9.98
N ASP A 632 13.13 6.24 -9.94
CA ASP A 632 12.83 7.00 -8.73
C ASP A 632 11.43 6.72 -8.15
N GLY A 633 10.67 5.78 -8.72
CA GLY A 633 9.28 5.53 -8.33
C GLY A 633 8.26 6.44 -9.04
N THR A 634 8.68 7.19 -10.05
CA THR A 634 7.76 7.86 -11.00
C THR A 634 7.13 6.82 -11.94
N LEU A 635 5.81 6.84 -12.10
CA LEU A 635 5.10 6.11 -13.16
C LEU A 635 4.82 7.06 -14.34
N VAL A 636 5.08 6.60 -15.56
CA VAL A 636 4.75 7.29 -16.80
C VAL A 636 3.71 6.51 -17.59
N ILE A 637 2.64 7.20 -18.04
CA ILE A 637 1.50 6.61 -18.76
C ILE A 637 1.35 7.28 -20.13
N GLY A 638 1.31 6.49 -21.21
CA GLY A 638 1.10 6.96 -22.58
C GLY A 638 -0.38 6.91 -22.97
N THR A 639 -0.97 8.04 -23.36
CA THR A 639 -2.39 8.15 -23.75
C THR A 639 -2.53 9.01 -25.00
N GLY A 640 -3.01 8.46 -26.11
CA GLY A 640 -3.05 9.20 -27.37
C GLY A 640 -1.67 9.77 -27.74
N ASN A 641 -1.55 11.08 -27.92
CA ASN A 641 -0.26 11.78 -28.14
C ASN A 641 0.34 12.41 -26.87
N GLN A 642 -0.29 12.20 -25.71
CA GLN A 642 0.05 12.80 -24.42
C GLN A 642 0.83 11.81 -23.54
N ILE A 643 1.63 12.35 -22.63
CA ILE A 643 2.37 11.59 -21.61
C ILE A 643 1.96 12.14 -20.25
N PHE A 644 1.36 11.29 -19.42
CA PHE A 644 1.07 11.61 -18.02
C PHE A 644 2.17 11.06 -17.13
N VAL A 645 2.49 11.81 -16.08
CA VAL A 645 3.56 11.49 -15.13
C VAL A 645 2.94 11.55 -13.73
N SER A 646 2.88 10.41 -13.04
CA SER A 646 2.63 10.39 -11.61
C SER A 646 3.97 10.26 -10.92
N ASP A 647 4.38 11.29 -10.18
CA ASP A 647 5.53 11.15 -9.30
C ASP A 647 5.22 10.27 -8.08
N LYS A 648 6.26 10.08 -7.27
CA LYS A 648 6.27 9.30 -6.03
C LYS A 648 5.60 9.98 -4.83
N THR A 649 5.01 11.18 -4.96
CA THR A 649 4.31 11.81 -3.83
C THR A 649 2.99 11.11 -3.54
N LEU A 650 2.54 11.19 -2.29
CA LEU A 650 1.30 10.57 -1.81
C LEU A 650 0.26 11.63 -1.47
N ASP A 651 -0.94 11.48 -2.01
CA ASP A 651 -2.09 12.31 -1.64
C ASP A 651 -2.85 11.61 -0.49
N VAL A 652 -2.57 12.05 0.74
CA VAL A 652 -3.16 11.49 1.96
C VAL A 652 -4.56 12.05 2.23
N GLU A 653 -4.94 13.15 1.58
CA GLU A 653 -6.21 13.83 1.81
C GLU A 653 -7.32 13.31 0.89
N THR A 654 -7.05 13.19 -0.42
CA THR A 654 -8.06 12.82 -1.43
C THR A 654 -8.03 11.35 -1.85
N ASP A 655 -6.86 10.68 -1.88
CA ASP A 655 -6.80 9.27 -2.30
C ASP A 655 -7.17 8.31 -1.16
N LYS A 656 -8.37 7.73 -1.30
CA LYS A 656 -8.93 6.71 -0.40
C LYS A 656 -8.01 5.49 -0.24
N PHE A 657 -7.26 5.09 -1.27
CA PHE A 657 -6.32 3.97 -1.21
C PHE A 657 -5.07 4.32 -0.40
N THR A 658 -4.50 5.51 -0.59
CA THR A 658 -3.36 5.99 0.19
C THR A 658 -3.75 6.11 1.66
N LYS A 659 -4.89 6.75 1.95
CA LYS A 659 -5.43 6.93 3.30
C LYS A 659 -5.73 5.60 4.00
N LYS A 660 -6.34 4.63 3.31
CA LYS A 660 -6.58 3.27 3.84
C LYS A 660 -5.28 2.52 4.12
N SER A 661 -4.27 2.66 3.26
CA SER A 661 -2.99 1.93 3.37
C SER A 661 -2.11 2.49 4.49
N LEU A 662 -2.08 3.82 4.63
CA LEU A 662 -1.39 4.53 5.71
C LEU A 662 -2.04 4.22 7.08
N GLY A 663 -3.37 4.33 7.16
CA GLY A 663 -4.13 4.12 8.39
C GLY A 663 -3.80 5.17 9.46
N SER A 664 -3.36 4.71 10.62
CA SER A 664 -2.94 5.56 11.76
C SER A 664 -1.42 5.64 11.95
N ARG A 665 -0.62 5.24 10.95
CA ARG A 665 0.85 5.30 11.02
C ARG A 665 1.36 6.71 10.77
N ASN A 666 2.33 7.15 11.55
CA ASN A 666 3.14 8.32 11.22
C ASN A 666 4.32 7.87 10.33
N ILE A 667 4.52 8.50 9.17
CA ILE A 667 5.60 8.20 8.20
C ILE A 667 6.57 9.37 8.12
N VAL A 668 7.88 9.06 8.04
CA VAL A 668 8.96 10.07 8.09
C VAL A 668 9.09 10.87 6.80
N SER A 669 8.61 10.36 5.67
CA SER A 669 8.51 11.10 4.41
C SER A 669 7.27 10.72 3.62
N ASN A 670 6.68 11.68 2.89
CA ASN A 670 5.49 11.51 2.07
C ASN A 670 5.80 10.89 0.68
N ASP A 671 6.49 9.75 0.70
CA ASP A 671 7.08 9.08 -0.47
C ASP A 671 6.49 7.67 -0.63
N LEU A 672 5.99 7.37 -1.83
CA LEU A 672 5.43 6.09 -2.25
C LEU A 672 6.39 4.91 -1.97
N LEU A 673 7.69 5.08 -2.24
CA LEU A 673 8.69 4.03 -2.00
C LEU A 673 8.93 3.80 -0.50
N ASN A 674 8.83 4.86 0.31
CA ASN A 674 8.94 4.76 1.76
C ASN A 674 7.67 4.15 2.38
N LEU A 675 6.48 4.46 1.86
CA LEU A 675 5.26 3.76 2.29
C LEU A 675 5.36 2.25 1.99
N CYS A 676 5.90 1.86 0.84
CA CYS A 676 6.07 0.44 0.48
C CYS A 676 7.12 -0.27 1.35
N SER A 677 8.24 0.38 1.70
CA SER A 677 9.20 -0.19 2.66
C SER A 677 8.61 -0.26 4.09
N VAL A 678 7.81 0.71 4.51
CA VAL A 678 7.10 0.68 5.80
C VAL A 678 6.00 -0.40 5.82
N LEU A 679 5.40 -0.76 4.69
CA LEU A 679 4.37 -1.81 4.58
C LEU A 679 4.92 -3.24 4.40
N ASN A 680 6.12 -3.43 3.86
CA ASN A 680 6.65 -4.75 3.47
C ASN A 680 8.16 -4.99 3.78
N GLY A 681 8.88 -4.02 4.34
CA GLY A 681 10.29 -4.17 4.75
C GLY A 681 10.46 -4.74 6.17
N PRO A 682 11.69 -4.81 6.69
CA PRO A 682 11.96 -5.23 8.07
C PRO A 682 11.15 -4.43 9.10
N LEU A 683 10.82 -5.05 10.23
CA LEU A 683 10.17 -4.39 11.35
C LEU A 683 11.18 -3.74 12.30
N PRO A 684 10.83 -2.63 12.98
CA PRO A 684 11.61 -2.16 14.12
C PRO A 684 11.51 -3.18 15.27
N LEU A 685 12.55 -3.29 16.10
CA LEU A 685 12.66 -4.30 17.16
C LEU A 685 11.52 -4.22 18.19
N TYR A 686 10.99 -3.01 18.44
CA TYR A 686 9.86 -2.76 19.32
C TYR A 686 8.48 -3.13 18.73
N HIS A 687 8.40 -3.61 17.48
CA HIS A 687 7.12 -3.99 16.89
C HIS A 687 6.59 -5.29 17.55
N PRO A 688 5.30 -5.38 17.95
CA PRO A 688 4.78 -6.54 18.68
C PRO A 688 5.03 -7.87 17.94
N GLN A 689 4.91 -7.88 16.61
CA GLN A 689 5.11 -9.11 15.82
C GLN A 689 6.50 -9.74 16.01
N ILE A 690 7.59 -8.95 15.95
CA ILE A 690 8.93 -9.52 16.10
C ILE A 690 9.19 -9.93 17.56
N LEU A 691 8.68 -9.19 18.54
CA LEU A 691 8.73 -9.60 19.96
C LEU A 691 7.99 -10.93 20.19
N ILE A 692 6.75 -11.05 19.70
CA ILE A 692 5.93 -12.27 19.80
C ILE A 692 6.63 -13.47 19.16
N GLN A 693 7.18 -13.33 17.94
CA GLN A 693 7.97 -14.41 17.32
C GLN A 693 9.23 -14.74 18.13
N THR A 694 9.91 -13.75 18.69
CA THR A 694 11.13 -13.94 19.50
C THR A 694 10.81 -14.69 20.80
N LEU A 695 9.66 -14.43 21.44
CA LEU A 695 9.16 -15.17 22.59
C LEU A 695 8.80 -16.63 22.24
N PHE A 696 8.10 -16.89 21.13
CA PHE A 696 7.83 -18.27 20.69
C PHE A 696 9.12 -19.07 20.43
N ASN A 697 10.18 -18.40 19.97
CA ASN A 697 11.53 -18.94 19.79
C ASN A 697 12.39 -18.92 21.08
N LYS A 698 11.77 -18.83 22.28
CA LYS A 698 12.41 -18.93 23.62
C LYS A 698 13.41 -17.82 23.97
N LYS A 699 13.58 -16.80 23.13
CA LYS A 699 14.58 -15.72 23.31
C LYS A 699 14.05 -14.59 24.22
N ILE A 700 13.68 -14.95 25.46
CA ILE A 700 13.02 -14.06 26.43
C ILE A 700 13.92 -12.87 26.83
N GLU A 701 15.21 -13.11 27.07
CA GLU A 701 16.13 -12.05 27.54
C GLU A 701 16.34 -10.95 26.48
N ILE A 702 16.40 -11.32 25.20
CA ILE A 702 16.44 -10.37 24.08
C ILE A 702 15.20 -9.46 24.08
N VAL A 703 14.02 -10.01 24.38
CA VAL A 703 12.77 -9.23 24.45
C VAL A 703 12.77 -8.29 25.66
N LYS A 704 13.26 -8.72 26.82
CA LYS A 704 13.49 -7.84 27.98
C LYS A 704 14.40 -6.67 27.62
N GLU A 705 15.55 -6.95 26.98
CA GLU A 705 16.52 -5.92 26.62
C GLU A 705 15.95 -4.91 25.61
N ILE A 706 15.22 -5.37 24.59
CA ILE A 706 14.56 -4.50 23.61
C ILE A 706 13.51 -3.60 24.27
N LEU A 707 12.72 -4.13 25.21
CA LEU A 707 11.71 -3.35 25.94
C LEU A 707 12.35 -2.34 26.92
N LEU A 708 13.44 -2.70 27.59
CA LEU A 708 14.22 -1.77 28.41
C LEU A 708 14.84 -0.65 27.56
N ARG A 709 15.48 -0.98 26.43
CA ARG A 709 16.01 0.03 25.49
C ARG A 709 14.92 0.93 24.93
N LEU A 710 13.71 0.42 24.70
CA LEU A 710 12.56 1.23 24.26
C LEU A 710 12.18 2.26 25.33
N PHE A 711 12.04 1.84 26.58
CA PHE A 711 11.75 2.73 27.71
C PHE A 711 12.83 3.81 27.87
N LEU A 712 14.10 3.43 27.87
CA LEU A 712 15.22 4.35 27.99
C LEU A 712 15.28 5.35 26.83
N LYS A 713 15.05 4.91 25.57
CA LYS A 713 15.07 5.81 24.39
C LYS A 713 13.88 6.75 24.31
N ILE A 714 12.69 6.34 24.77
CA ILE A 714 11.55 7.27 24.91
C ILE A 714 11.90 8.36 25.92
N ARG A 715 12.43 8.00 27.09
CA ARG A 715 12.86 8.97 28.12
C ARG A 715 13.99 9.88 27.66
N GLU A 716 14.93 9.37 26.87
CA GLU A 716 16.02 10.20 26.29
C GLU A 716 15.48 11.27 25.34
N LEU A 717 14.43 10.96 24.56
CA LEU A 717 13.79 11.92 23.66
C LEU A 717 12.94 12.94 24.43
N GLU A 718 12.18 12.50 25.44
CA GLU A 718 11.44 13.39 26.35
C GLU A 718 12.38 14.38 27.06
N ALA A 719 13.48 13.89 27.65
CA ALA A 719 14.44 14.72 28.38
C ALA A 719 15.25 15.69 27.49
N LYS A 720 15.17 15.54 26.16
CA LYS A 720 15.84 16.39 25.17
C LYS A 720 14.86 17.22 24.33
N ASP A 721 13.57 17.20 24.67
CA ASP A 721 12.45 17.79 23.92
C ASP A 721 12.51 17.49 22.41
N LYS A 722 12.66 16.20 22.08
CA LYS A 722 12.80 15.72 20.70
C LYS A 722 11.57 14.90 20.26
N PRO A 723 11.10 15.06 19.01
CA PRO A 723 9.94 14.34 18.51
C PRO A 723 10.21 12.84 18.43
N ILE A 724 9.23 12.05 18.90
CA ILE A 724 9.26 10.58 18.95
C ILE A 724 9.53 9.91 17.59
N ASN A 725 9.27 10.61 16.48
CA ASN A 725 9.61 10.16 15.12
C ASN A 725 11.11 9.91 14.89
N LEU A 726 11.99 10.41 15.77
CA LEU A 726 13.44 10.14 15.75
C LEU A 726 13.83 8.80 16.43
N LEU A 727 12.87 8.00 16.89
CA LEU A 727 13.10 6.69 17.50
C LEU A 727 13.62 5.66 16.47
N GLY A 728 14.94 5.43 16.48
CA GLY A 728 15.61 4.47 15.60
C GLY A 728 15.07 3.04 15.73
N SER A 729 14.93 2.35 14.59
CA SER A 729 14.30 1.02 14.49
C SER A 729 14.99 -0.09 15.29
N THR A 730 16.29 0.03 15.54
CA THR A 730 17.09 -0.92 16.35
C THR A 730 17.25 -0.52 17.80
N LEU A 731 16.84 0.70 18.21
CA LEU A 731 17.06 1.26 19.56
C LEU A 731 18.53 1.29 20.05
N GLY A 732 19.50 0.99 19.18
CA GLY A 732 20.90 0.78 19.55
C GLY A 732 21.22 -0.61 20.12
N PHE A 733 20.32 -1.58 19.98
CA PHE A 733 20.54 -2.99 20.31
C PHE A 733 21.59 -3.64 19.40
N ASP A 734 22.51 -4.44 19.96
CA ASP A 734 23.46 -5.21 19.14
C ASP A 734 22.77 -6.45 18.54
N ILE A 735 22.64 -6.42 17.21
CA ILE A 735 22.00 -7.45 16.40
C ILE A 735 22.74 -8.81 16.52
N SER A 736 24.03 -8.83 16.90
CA SER A 736 24.79 -10.07 17.12
C SER A 736 24.05 -11.06 18.04
N LYS A 737 23.47 -10.54 19.13
CA LYS A 737 22.76 -11.30 20.18
C LYS A 737 21.57 -12.13 19.65
N PHE A 738 20.98 -11.78 18.50
CA PHE A 738 19.96 -12.63 17.86
C PHE A 738 20.52 -13.96 17.35
N PHE A 739 21.83 -14.06 17.15
CA PHE A 739 22.49 -15.11 16.38
C PHE A 739 23.42 -15.99 17.20
N ASP A 740 23.71 -15.65 18.45
CA ASP A 740 24.70 -16.34 19.27
C ASP A 740 24.06 -17.42 20.17
N LEU A 741 24.88 -18.38 20.59
CA LEU A 741 24.42 -19.59 21.29
C LEU A 741 24.08 -19.34 22.76
N GLU A 742 24.76 -18.38 23.37
CA GLU A 742 24.53 -17.91 24.74
C GLU A 742 24.20 -16.41 24.69
N TYR A 743 23.31 -15.96 25.56
CA TYR A 743 22.95 -14.54 25.66
C TYR A 743 23.89 -13.83 26.63
N HIS A 744 24.52 -12.76 26.17
CA HIS A 744 25.40 -11.93 26.99
C HIS A 744 24.63 -10.71 27.53
N GLU A 745 24.44 -10.68 28.84
CA GLU A 745 23.88 -9.54 29.57
C GLU A 745 24.75 -8.28 29.39
N GLU A 746 24.08 -7.13 29.35
CA GLU A 746 24.69 -5.82 29.16
C GLU A 746 24.30 -4.90 30.31
N SER A 747 25.27 -4.16 30.85
CA SER A 747 25.07 -3.30 32.02
C SER A 747 24.41 -1.98 31.62
N PHE A 748 23.17 -1.77 32.07
CA PHE A 748 22.46 -0.48 31.94
C PHE A 748 22.67 0.39 33.20
N GLU A 749 22.58 1.72 33.03
CA GLU A 749 22.79 2.70 34.10
C GLU A 749 21.69 2.67 35.16
N GLU A 750 22.05 2.99 36.41
CA GLU A 750 21.07 3.15 37.49
C GLU A 750 20.10 4.33 37.21
N PRO A 751 18.81 4.22 37.59
CA PRO A 751 18.23 3.16 38.41
C PRO A 751 17.53 2.04 37.61
N TYR A 752 17.80 1.88 36.31
CA TYR A 752 17.08 0.94 35.44
C TYR A 752 18.02 -0.08 34.78
N THR A 753 18.58 -0.95 35.61
CA THR A 753 19.59 -1.95 35.22
C THR A 753 19.02 -3.15 34.44
N SER A 754 17.72 -3.43 34.56
CA SER A 754 17.05 -4.59 33.95
C SER A 754 15.55 -4.32 33.69
N PHE A 755 14.88 -5.24 32.99
CA PHE A 755 13.43 -5.15 32.74
C PHE A 755 12.64 -5.89 33.83
N ASP A 756 11.98 -5.14 34.71
CA ASP A 756 11.14 -5.63 35.80
C ASP A 756 9.67 -5.20 35.64
N ASP A 757 8.81 -5.53 36.61
CA ASP A 757 7.40 -5.11 36.62
C ASP A 757 7.23 -3.58 36.63
N ASN A 758 8.14 -2.85 37.28
CA ASN A 758 8.09 -1.39 37.40
C ASN A 758 8.41 -0.71 36.06
N VAL A 759 9.47 -1.14 35.37
CA VAL A 759 9.79 -0.72 34.01
C VAL A 759 8.67 -1.11 33.04
N ALA A 760 8.05 -2.28 33.20
CA ALA A 760 6.92 -2.71 32.38
C ALA A 760 5.69 -1.79 32.55
N ASP A 761 5.32 -1.44 33.78
CA ASP A 761 4.17 -0.56 34.06
C ASP A 761 4.44 0.89 33.60
N LEU A 762 5.62 1.43 33.87
CA LEU A 762 6.04 2.76 33.40
C LEU A 762 6.13 2.83 31.86
N LEU A 763 6.58 1.76 31.20
CA LEU A 763 6.59 1.68 29.73
C LEU A 763 5.17 1.65 29.17
N LYS A 764 4.24 0.89 29.78
CA LYS A 764 2.83 0.88 29.36
C LYS A 764 2.20 2.27 29.49
N GLU A 765 2.50 3.02 30.56
CA GLU A 765 2.07 4.42 30.70
C GLU A 765 2.61 5.30 29.55
N LYS A 766 3.92 5.25 29.27
CA LYS A 766 4.56 6.02 28.19
C LYS A 766 3.97 5.68 26.81
N LEU A 767 3.56 4.43 26.59
CA LEU A 767 2.87 3.98 25.38
C LEU A 767 1.40 4.42 25.29
N THR A 768 0.80 5.00 26.34
CA THR A 768 -0.48 5.72 26.22
C THR A 768 -0.28 7.14 25.66
N LEU A 769 0.79 7.82 26.11
CA LEU A 769 1.07 9.23 25.84
C LEU A 769 1.63 9.45 24.41
N HIS A 770 2.61 8.64 24.00
CA HIS A 770 3.33 8.82 22.74
C HIS A 770 2.78 7.93 21.62
N THR A 771 2.93 8.35 20.36
CA THR A 771 2.74 7.47 19.19
C THR A 771 4.09 6.94 18.74
N LEU A 772 4.25 5.62 18.60
CA LEU A 772 5.47 5.07 18.03
C LEU A 772 5.48 5.23 16.50
N PRO A 773 6.59 5.66 15.87
CA PRO A 773 6.69 5.69 14.41
C PRO A 773 6.59 4.26 13.84
N TYR A 774 6.16 4.14 12.57
CA TYR A 774 5.97 2.88 11.83
C TYR A 774 4.88 1.91 12.36
N VAL A 775 4.41 2.08 13.60
CA VAL A 775 3.41 1.22 14.27
C VAL A 775 2.01 1.85 14.14
N THR A 776 0.97 1.03 13.93
CA THR A 776 -0.44 1.51 14.01
C THR A 776 -0.94 1.56 15.45
N ARG A 777 -1.97 2.36 15.75
CA ARG A 777 -2.61 2.36 17.08
C ARG A 777 -3.06 0.97 17.55
N HIS A 778 -3.57 0.10 16.65
CA HIS A 778 -3.93 -1.28 16.99
C HIS A 778 -2.70 -2.11 17.39
N GLN A 779 -1.62 -2.05 16.60
CA GLN A 779 -0.37 -2.74 16.94
C GLN A 779 0.29 -2.17 18.22
N GLN A 780 0.13 -0.88 18.52
CA GLN A 780 0.63 -0.31 19.77
C GLN A 780 -0.15 -0.82 21.00
N ILE A 781 -1.45 -1.11 20.87
CA ILE A 781 -2.21 -1.84 21.90
C ILE A 781 -1.74 -3.30 21.99
N THR A 782 -1.46 -3.97 20.87
CA THR A 782 -0.84 -5.31 20.87
C THR A 782 0.52 -5.30 21.57
N LEU A 783 1.32 -4.23 21.46
CA LEU A 783 2.59 -4.08 22.18
C LEU A 783 2.38 -3.96 23.69
N VAL A 784 1.40 -3.17 24.14
CA VAL A 784 1.02 -3.06 25.57
C VAL A 784 0.67 -4.44 26.14
N SER A 785 -0.17 -5.23 25.46
CA SER A 785 -0.48 -6.59 25.93
C SER A 785 0.62 -7.62 25.67
N THR A 786 1.59 -7.35 24.79
CA THR A 786 2.82 -8.14 24.70
C THR A 786 3.70 -7.92 25.93
N ILE A 787 3.77 -6.68 26.45
CA ILE A 787 4.46 -6.37 27.72
C ILE A 787 3.77 -7.09 28.89
N GLU A 788 2.44 -7.07 28.96
CA GLU A 788 1.67 -7.81 29.98
C GLU A 788 1.93 -9.33 29.90
N ALA A 789 1.98 -9.90 28.70
CA ALA A 789 2.33 -11.30 28.49
C ALA A 789 3.79 -11.61 28.91
N VAL A 790 4.74 -10.69 28.70
CA VAL A 790 6.13 -10.83 29.18
C VAL A 790 6.19 -10.85 30.71
N GLN A 791 5.44 -9.98 31.40
CA GLN A 791 5.36 -9.99 32.87
C GLN A 791 4.85 -11.34 33.40
N GLU A 792 3.82 -11.92 32.79
CA GLU A 792 3.29 -13.24 33.17
C GLU A 792 4.24 -14.40 32.80
N ILE A 793 4.93 -14.33 31.65
CA ILE A 793 5.94 -15.32 31.24
C ILE A 793 7.11 -15.33 32.23
N ILE A 794 7.60 -14.16 32.66
CA ILE A 794 8.66 -14.05 33.68
C ILE A 794 8.19 -14.71 34.99
N LYS A 795 6.98 -14.39 35.46
CA LYS A 795 6.40 -14.95 36.70
C LYS A 795 6.18 -16.47 36.67
N ASN A 796 5.93 -17.05 35.51
CA ASN A 796 5.70 -18.49 35.34
C ASN A 796 6.91 -19.27 34.78
N SER A 797 8.02 -18.60 34.46
CA SER A 797 9.20 -19.16 33.78
C SER A 797 9.86 -20.35 34.49
N LEU A 798 9.76 -20.40 35.82
CA LEU A 798 10.29 -21.51 36.65
C LEU A 798 9.28 -22.65 36.84
N SER A 799 8.01 -22.45 36.47
CA SER A 799 6.87 -23.33 36.80
C SER A 799 6.23 -24.01 35.59
N LEU A 800 6.48 -23.50 34.38
CA LEU A 800 5.97 -24.05 33.12
C LEU A 800 7.12 -24.52 32.22
N ASP A 801 6.89 -25.58 31.45
CA ASP A 801 7.79 -25.98 30.38
C ASP A 801 7.65 -25.05 29.16
N ASP A 802 8.60 -25.13 28.21
CA ASP A 802 8.62 -24.26 27.02
C ASP A 802 7.29 -24.24 26.27
N ASN A 803 6.63 -25.41 26.14
CA ASN A 803 5.31 -25.52 25.52
C ASN A 803 4.20 -24.88 26.38
N GLY A 804 4.29 -24.95 27.71
CA GLY A 804 3.40 -24.23 28.61
C GLY A 804 3.53 -22.71 28.47
N LEU A 805 4.76 -22.19 28.33
CA LEU A 805 5.01 -20.76 28.09
C LEU A 805 4.52 -20.30 26.71
N ARG A 806 4.72 -21.11 25.66
CA ARG A 806 4.16 -20.85 24.32
C ARG A 806 2.63 -20.87 24.31
N PHE A 807 1.99 -21.76 25.09
CA PHE A 807 0.54 -21.73 25.30
C PHE A 807 0.08 -20.48 26.05
N LEU A 808 0.76 -20.09 27.14
CA LEU A 808 0.45 -18.87 27.90
C LEU A 808 0.48 -17.62 27.01
N LEU A 809 1.49 -17.48 26.15
CA LEU A 809 1.57 -16.42 25.15
C LEU A 809 0.37 -16.43 24.18
N GLY A 810 0.05 -17.60 23.61
CA GLY A 810 -1.12 -17.76 22.74
C GLY A 810 -2.45 -17.43 23.45
N MET A 811 -2.57 -17.81 24.72
CA MET A 811 -3.73 -17.53 25.58
C MET A 811 -3.93 -16.03 25.80
N LYS A 812 -2.86 -15.28 26.12
CA LYS A 812 -2.88 -13.82 26.27
C LYS A 812 -3.25 -13.11 24.96
N LEU A 813 -2.65 -13.55 23.84
CA LEU A 813 -2.93 -12.99 22.52
C LEU A 813 -4.37 -13.26 22.06
N PHE A 814 -4.95 -14.42 22.40
CA PHE A 814 -6.36 -14.72 22.19
C PHE A 814 -7.29 -13.84 23.03
N GLN A 815 -6.95 -13.62 24.31
CA GLN A 815 -7.74 -12.76 25.21
C GLN A 815 -7.85 -11.32 24.70
N LEU A 816 -6.78 -10.76 24.11
CA LEU A 816 -6.81 -9.47 23.42
C LEU A 816 -7.72 -9.48 22.18
N HIS A 817 -7.71 -10.57 21.40
CA HIS A 817 -8.39 -10.67 20.11
C HIS A 817 -9.77 -11.35 20.17
N LYS A 818 -10.36 -11.53 21.36
CA LYS A 818 -11.63 -12.25 21.57
C LYS A 818 -12.84 -11.66 20.81
N GLY A 819 -12.77 -10.40 20.35
CA GLY A 819 -13.77 -9.79 19.45
C GLY A 819 -13.58 -10.11 17.94
N LYS A 820 -12.49 -10.76 17.56
CA LYS A 820 -12.17 -11.20 16.18
C LYS A 820 -12.01 -12.72 16.05
N GLN A 821 -11.62 -13.40 17.14
CA GLN A 821 -11.26 -14.82 17.17
C GLN A 821 -12.16 -15.55 18.16
N GLU A 822 -12.90 -16.55 17.69
CA GLU A 822 -13.89 -17.29 18.50
C GLU A 822 -13.26 -18.30 19.47
N LYS A 823 -12.15 -18.93 19.08
CA LYS A 823 -11.42 -19.92 19.89
C LYS A 823 -9.92 -19.95 19.57
N LEU A 824 -9.12 -20.51 20.47
CA LEU A 824 -7.69 -20.75 20.28
C LEU A 824 -7.39 -21.50 18.98
N THR A 825 -6.23 -21.20 18.36
CA THR A 825 -5.84 -21.87 17.12
C THR A 825 -5.32 -23.29 17.40
N MET A 826 -5.29 -24.13 16.36
CA MET A 826 -4.73 -25.48 16.51
C MET A 826 -3.23 -25.49 16.79
N ARG A 827 -2.47 -24.44 16.49
CA ARG A 827 -1.11 -24.23 17.03
C ARG A 827 -1.14 -24.17 18.55
N ASP A 828 -1.93 -23.24 19.09
CA ASP A 828 -1.92 -22.94 20.52
C ASP A 828 -2.42 -24.16 21.32
N ILE A 829 -3.42 -24.87 20.79
CA ILE A 829 -3.91 -26.16 21.32
C ILE A 829 -2.82 -27.24 21.28
N ASN A 830 -2.00 -27.32 20.22
CA ASN A 830 -0.87 -28.27 20.16
C ASN A 830 0.20 -27.94 21.22
N TRP A 831 0.46 -26.67 21.54
CA TRP A 831 1.37 -26.32 22.64
C TRP A 831 0.88 -26.88 23.99
N ALA A 832 -0.39 -26.67 24.37
CA ALA A 832 -0.93 -27.27 25.60
C ALA A 832 -0.95 -28.81 25.55
N MET A 833 -1.18 -29.39 24.37
CA MET A 833 -1.17 -30.85 24.17
C MET A 833 0.24 -31.44 24.33
N HIS A 834 1.30 -30.71 23.97
CA HIS A 834 2.71 -31.09 24.14
C HIS A 834 3.41 -30.51 25.38
N SER A 835 2.71 -29.73 26.21
CA SER A 835 3.17 -29.29 27.54
C SER A 835 3.08 -30.41 28.56
N GLU A 836 4.02 -30.46 29.50
CA GLU A 836 4.04 -31.44 30.59
C GLU A 836 3.11 -31.01 31.75
N ASN A 837 3.02 -29.71 32.03
CA ASN A 837 2.34 -29.15 33.22
C ASN A 837 0.86 -28.76 32.98
N LYS A 838 0.10 -29.65 32.31
CA LYS A 838 -1.31 -29.42 31.89
C LYS A 838 -2.26 -28.97 33.01
N GLU A 839 -2.04 -29.41 34.24
CA GLU A 839 -2.87 -29.03 35.40
C GLU A 839 -2.70 -27.55 35.77
N LEU A 840 -1.47 -27.01 35.67
CA LEU A 840 -1.22 -25.58 35.83
C LEU A 840 -1.80 -24.76 34.68
N LEU A 841 -1.76 -25.29 33.44
CA LEU A 841 -2.40 -24.63 32.29
C LEU A 841 -3.92 -24.53 32.48
N LEU A 842 -4.57 -25.58 33.03
CA LEU A 842 -5.99 -25.53 33.37
C LEU A 842 -6.28 -24.51 34.47
N GLN A 843 -5.44 -24.45 35.51
CA GLN A 843 -5.57 -23.45 36.58
C GLN A 843 -5.43 -22.01 36.05
N LEU A 844 -4.49 -21.75 35.14
CA LEU A 844 -4.32 -20.44 34.49
C LEU A 844 -5.55 -20.06 33.65
N VAL A 845 -6.15 -21.02 32.92
CA VAL A 845 -7.44 -20.79 32.24
C VAL A 845 -8.54 -20.48 33.26
N GLU A 846 -8.71 -21.27 34.32
CA GLU A 846 -9.72 -21.06 35.37
C GLU A 846 -9.60 -19.68 36.05
N THR A 847 -8.38 -19.23 36.35
CA THR A 847 -8.11 -17.90 36.92
C THR A 847 -8.39 -16.76 35.93
N SER A 848 -8.23 -16.98 34.62
CA SER A 848 -8.45 -15.95 33.59
C SER A 848 -9.91 -15.72 33.19
N VAL A 849 -10.82 -16.59 33.64
CA VAL A 849 -12.24 -16.56 33.29
C VAL A 849 -13.02 -15.74 34.32
N LYS A 850 -13.88 -14.83 33.86
CA LYS A 850 -14.78 -14.04 34.74
C LYS A 850 -15.60 -14.97 35.63
N ASP A 851 -15.71 -14.60 36.90
CA ASP A 851 -16.36 -15.38 37.97
C ASP A 851 -15.79 -16.80 38.21
N GLN A 852 -14.65 -17.15 37.60
CA GLN A 852 -13.98 -18.47 37.68
C GLN A 852 -14.87 -19.66 37.26
N ARG A 853 -15.90 -19.42 36.45
CA ARG A 853 -16.87 -20.45 36.01
C ARG A 853 -16.57 -20.95 34.60
N ILE A 854 -15.98 -22.14 34.47
CA ILE A 854 -15.91 -22.83 33.17
C ILE A 854 -17.33 -23.23 32.72
N THR A 855 -17.81 -22.59 31.65
CA THR A 855 -18.99 -22.98 30.86
C THR A 855 -18.60 -23.85 29.66
N TRP A 856 -19.57 -24.35 28.90
CA TRP A 856 -19.28 -25.01 27.62
C TRP A 856 -18.67 -24.03 26.61
N THR A 857 -19.11 -22.77 26.60
CA THR A 857 -18.51 -21.72 25.76
C THR A 857 -17.02 -21.54 26.06
N VAL A 858 -16.63 -21.39 27.33
CA VAL A 858 -15.22 -21.34 27.76
C VAL A 858 -14.46 -22.63 27.39
N THR A 859 -15.09 -23.79 27.55
CA THR A 859 -14.49 -25.09 27.20
C THR A 859 -14.13 -25.18 25.71
N LYS A 860 -14.97 -24.58 24.86
CA LYS A 860 -14.81 -24.48 23.41
C LYS A 860 -13.81 -23.39 22.99
N GLU A 861 -13.87 -22.21 23.61
CA GLU A 861 -12.92 -21.10 23.42
C GLU A 861 -11.46 -21.54 23.64
N TYR A 862 -11.18 -22.20 24.77
CA TYR A 862 -9.83 -22.63 25.14
C TYR A 862 -9.46 -24.06 24.66
N GLY A 863 -10.33 -24.69 23.85
CA GLY A 863 -10.07 -25.99 23.24
C GLY A 863 -9.81 -27.12 24.24
N LEU A 864 -10.35 -27.06 25.47
CA LEU A 864 -9.98 -27.96 26.57
C LEU A 864 -10.20 -29.45 26.22
N ALA A 865 -11.23 -29.73 25.42
CA ALA A 865 -11.55 -31.06 24.91
C ALA A 865 -10.45 -31.69 24.03
N TYR A 866 -9.52 -30.89 23.48
CA TYR A 866 -8.44 -31.35 22.63
C TYR A 866 -7.21 -31.78 23.44
N TRP A 867 -6.81 -31.00 24.45
CA TRP A 867 -5.48 -31.14 25.08
C TRP A 867 -5.46 -31.67 26.52
N LEU A 868 -6.56 -31.57 27.29
CA LEU A 868 -6.63 -32.13 28.66
C LEU A 868 -6.43 -33.65 28.69
N LYS A 869 -5.92 -34.19 29.81
CA LYS A 869 -5.93 -35.63 30.11
C LYS A 869 -7.38 -36.11 30.29
N TYR A 870 -7.60 -37.42 30.24
CA TYR A 870 -8.94 -38.01 30.38
C TYR A 870 -9.60 -37.64 31.72
N ASP A 871 -8.89 -37.81 32.84
CA ASP A 871 -9.43 -37.56 34.18
C ASP A 871 -9.70 -36.06 34.44
N ASP A 872 -8.79 -35.19 34.00
CA ASP A 872 -8.95 -33.73 34.04
C ASP A 872 -10.17 -33.29 33.22
N LEU A 873 -10.37 -33.87 32.03
CA LEU A 873 -11.51 -33.60 31.17
C LEU A 873 -12.82 -34.08 31.81
N VAL A 874 -12.84 -35.27 32.41
CA VAL A 874 -14.02 -35.79 33.14
C VAL A 874 -14.40 -34.85 34.29
N SER A 875 -13.43 -34.40 35.08
CA SER A 875 -13.62 -33.42 36.16
C SER A 875 -14.13 -32.07 35.63
N THR A 876 -13.53 -31.57 34.55
CA THR A 876 -13.89 -30.30 33.92
C THR A 876 -15.29 -30.33 33.33
N ILE A 877 -15.68 -31.40 32.62
CA ILE A 877 -17.03 -31.55 32.07
C ILE A 877 -18.08 -31.68 33.20
N GLU A 878 -17.72 -32.19 34.38
CA GLU A 878 -18.60 -32.15 35.56
C GLU A 878 -18.65 -30.77 36.25
N LYS A 879 -17.60 -29.94 36.15
CA LYS A 879 -17.71 -28.49 36.48
C LYS A 879 -18.69 -27.81 35.50
N VAL A 880 -18.49 -27.98 34.19
CA VAL A 880 -19.35 -27.44 33.13
C VAL A 880 -20.81 -27.86 33.30
N ALA A 881 -21.09 -29.14 33.51
CA ALA A 881 -22.45 -29.65 33.65
C ALA A 881 -23.21 -29.06 34.85
N ARG A 882 -22.50 -28.63 35.91
CA ARG A 882 -23.08 -27.88 37.03
C ARG A 882 -23.27 -26.41 36.66
N ASN A 883 -22.26 -25.78 36.04
CA ASN A 883 -22.30 -24.37 35.67
C ASN A 883 -23.40 -24.08 34.64
N GLU A 884 -23.53 -24.89 33.58
CA GLU A 884 -24.60 -24.77 32.56
C GLU A 884 -26.02 -24.91 33.12
N PHE A 885 -26.20 -25.60 34.25
CA PHE A 885 -27.49 -25.69 34.94
C PHE A 885 -27.79 -24.47 35.83
N ILE A 886 -26.75 -23.77 36.29
CA ILE A 886 -26.84 -22.60 37.17
C ILE A 886 -26.88 -21.29 36.36
N ASN A 887 -26.33 -21.28 35.15
CA ASN A 887 -26.17 -20.12 34.26
C ASN A 887 -27.46 -19.71 33.51
N ASP A 888 -28.61 -20.24 33.89
CA ASP A 888 -29.93 -19.93 33.32
C ASP A 888 -30.92 -19.74 34.47
N ASP A 889 -31.62 -18.59 34.50
CA ASP A 889 -32.62 -18.28 35.53
C ASP A 889 -33.73 -19.34 35.62
N LYS A 890 -34.03 -20.01 34.49
CA LYS A 890 -35.04 -21.08 34.39
C LYS A 890 -34.49 -22.45 34.78
N LYS A 891 -33.18 -22.56 35.05
CA LYS A 891 -32.45 -23.78 35.45
C LYS A 891 -32.83 -24.99 34.59
N ASP A 892 -32.67 -24.81 33.28
CA ASP A 892 -33.07 -25.78 32.26
C ASP A 892 -32.18 -27.05 32.31
N PRO A 893 -32.72 -28.22 32.71
CA PRO A 893 -31.95 -29.46 32.77
C PRO A 893 -31.67 -30.04 31.37
N ILE A 894 -32.26 -29.53 30.29
CA ILE A 894 -31.95 -29.95 28.91
C ILE A 894 -30.50 -29.58 28.57
N LYS A 895 -30.06 -28.35 28.88
CA LYS A 895 -28.70 -27.86 28.57
C LYS A 895 -27.60 -28.72 29.18
N CYS A 896 -27.77 -29.15 30.44
CA CYS A 896 -26.80 -29.99 31.12
C CYS A 896 -26.95 -31.51 30.83
N SER A 897 -28.04 -31.93 30.17
CA SER A 897 -28.34 -33.36 29.96
C SER A 897 -27.27 -34.10 29.16
N VAL A 898 -26.70 -33.49 28.11
CA VAL A 898 -25.67 -34.14 27.27
C VAL A 898 -24.46 -34.51 28.11
N TYR A 899 -23.93 -33.58 28.91
CA TYR A 899 -22.72 -33.80 29.71
C TYR A 899 -22.93 -34.89 30.76
N TYR A 900 -24.04 -34.87 31.52
CA TYR A 900 -24.31 -35.90 32.53
C TYR A 900 -24.58 -37.28 31.93
N LEU A 901 -25.19 -37.36 30.75
CA LEU A 901 -25.41 -38.64 30.05
C LEU A 901 -24.13 -39.16 29.41
N ALA A 902 -23.28 -38.28 28.87
CA ALA A 902 -21.96 -38.63 28.35
C ALA A 902 -21.03 -39.14 29.47
N LEU A 903 -21.08 -38.52 30.66
CA LEU A 903 -20.44 -38.99 31.90
C LEU A 903 -21.14 -40.21 32.54
N LYS A 904 -22.22 -40.73 31.94
CA LYS A 904 -23.05 -41.86 32.43
C LYS A 904 -23.68 -41.64 33.82
N LYS A 905 -23.69 -40.39 34.33
CA LYS A 905 -24.20 -39.95 35.64
C LYS A 905 -25.73 -39.70 35.64
N LYS A 906 -26.51 -40.64 35.08
CA LYS A 906 -27.99 -40.55 34.94
C LYS A 906 -28.72 -40.16 36.24
N GLN A 907 -28.25 -40.65 37.39
CA GLN A 907 -28.90 -40.38 38.69
C GLN A 907 -28.83 -38.91 39.12
N ILE A 908 -27.73 -38.21 38.81
CA ILE A 908 -27.63 -36.76 39.08
C ILE A 908 -28.64 -36.02 38.21
N LEU A 909 -28.74 -36.38 36.93
CA LEU A 909 -29.68 -35.77 36.00
C LEU A 909 -31.15 -35.96 36.46
N ILE A 910 -31.53 -37.14 36.99
CA ILE A 910 -32.85 -37.36 37.59
C ILE A 910 -33.09 -36.43 38.80
N GLY A 911 -32.05 -36.17 39.60
CA GLY A 911 -32.07 -35.18 40.68
C GLY A 911 -32.32 -33.75 40.20
N LEU A 912 -31.65 -33.33 39.12
CA LEU A 912 -31.80 -32.00 38.53
C LEU A 912 -33.20 -31.80 37.90
N TRP A 913 -33.69 -32.80 37.16
CA TRP A 913 -35.06 -32.81 36.65
C TRP A 913 -36.12 -32.76 37.77
N ARG A 914 -35.83 -33.23 39.00
CA ARG A 914 -36.72 -33.05 40.15
C ARG A 914 -36.74 -31.61 40.66
N THR A 915 -35.65 -30.85 40.54
CA THR A 915 -35.54 -29.47 41.03
C THR A 915 -36.03 -28.39 40.06
N SER A 916 -36.09 -28.67 38.75
CA SER A 916 -36.59 -27.72 37.73
C SER A 916 -38.12 -27.70 37.67
N PHE A 917 -38.74 -27.26 38.76
CA PHE A 917 -40.20 -27.11 38.89
C PHE A 917 -40.76 -26.18 37.80
N GLY A 918 -41.78 -26.63 37.08
CA GLY A 918 -42.45 -25.85 36.04
C GLY A 918 -41.98 -26.12 34.60
N HIS A 919 -40.91 -26.90 34.38
CA HIS A 919 -40.52 -27.27 33.02
C HIS A 919 -41.59 -28.20 32.37
N PRO A 920 -42.13 -27.91 31.17
CA PRO A 920 -43.31 -28.60 30.62
C PRO A 920 -43.11 -30.10 30.34
N GLU A 921 -41.86 -30.56 30.24
CA GLU A 921 -41.54 -31.98 30.05
C GLU A 921 -41.11 -32.72 31.33
N GLN A 922 -41.10 -32.04 32.49
CA GLN A 922 -40.55 -32.56 33.75
C GLN A 922 -41.07 -33.97 34.10
N GLN A 923 -42.40 -34.14 34.19
CA GLN A 923 -43.01 -35.44 34.52
C GLN A 923 -42.70 -36.52 33.47
N LYS A 924 -42.70 -36.17 32.18
CA LYS A 924 -42.43 -37.10 31.07
C LYS A 924 -40.99 -37.59 31.11
N MET A 925 -40.05 -36.66 31.29
CA MET A 925 -38.62 -36.99 31.36
C MET A 925 -38.28 -37.76 32.64
N MET A 926 -38.82 -37.37 33.80
CA MET A 926 -38.61 -38.11 35.04
C MET A 926 -39.17 -39.54 34.97
N ASN A 927 -40.35 -39.75 34.38
CA ASN A 927 -40.92 -41.09 34.21
C ASN A 927 -40.17 -41.93 33.17
N PHE A 928 -39.56 -41.32 32.16
CA PHE A 928 -38.70 -42.03 31.22
C PHE A 928 -37.33 -42.38 31.81
N LEU A 929 -36.66 -41.43 32.47
CA LEU A 929 -35.32 -41.61 33.03
C LEU A 929 -35.26 -42.59 34.21
N LYS A 930 -36.36 -42.84 34.93
CA LYS A 930 -36.43 -43.84 36.02
C LYS A 930 -36.04 -45.26 35.57
N ASN A 931 -36.38 -45.65 34.34
CA ASN A 931 -36.20 -47.02 33.82
C ASN A 931 -34.71 -47.42 33.71
N ASP A 932 -34.39 -48.72 33.75
CA ASP A 932 -33.02 -49.19 33.54
C ASP A 932 -32.71 -49.40 32.05
N PHE A 933 -31.86 -48.51 31.51
CA PHE A 933 -31.38 -48.57 30.14
C PHE A 933 -30.31 -49.64 29.91
N LYS A 934 -29.91 -50.41 30.94
CA LYS A 934 -29.19 -51.67 30.71
C LYS A 934 -30.05 -52.66 29.93
N GLU A 935 -31.37 -52.69 30.15
CA GLU A 935 -32.31 -53.57 29.45
C GLU A 935 -32.49 -53.21 27.97
N LYS A 936 -32.49 -54.23 27.10
CA LYS A 936 -32.72 -54.07 25.65
C LYS A 936 -34.05 -53.36 25.34
N ARG A 937 -35.10 -53.60 26.13
CA ARG A 937 -36.43 -52.94 26.01
C ARG A 937 -36.32 -51.42 26.08
N TRP A 938 -35.66 -50.89 27.11
CA TRP A 938 -35.57 -49.45 27.34
C TRP A 938 -34.57 -48.77 26.43
N ARG A 939 -33.49 -49.46 26.00
CA ARG A 939 -32.64 -48.97 24.89
C ARG A 939 -33.42 -48.81 23.60
N THR A 940 -34.19 -49.82 23.18
CA THR A 940 -35.01 -49.73 21.96
C THR A 940 -36.07 -48.62 22.06
N ALA A 941 -36.64 -48.38 23.25
CA ALA A 941 -37.52 -47.24 23.48
C ALA A 941 -36.79 -45.88 23.38
N ALA A 942 -35.58 -45.76 23.95
CA ALA A 942 -34.76 -44.55 23.84
C ALA A 942 -34.36 -44.26 22.39
N LEU A 943 -33.94 -45.28 21.64
CA LEU A 943 -33.52 -45.18 20.24
C LEU A 943 -34.69 -44.75 19.33
N LYS A 944 -35.88 -45.32 19.51
CA LYS A 944 -37.10 -44.85 18.81
C LYS A 944 -37.44 -43.40 19.16
N ASN A 945 -37.36 -43.02 20.43
CA ASN A 945 -37.61 -41.65 20.86
C ASN A 945 -36.55 -40.66 20.32
N ALA A 946 -35.29 -41.08 20.15
CA ALA A 946 -34.22 -40.27 19.57
C ALA A 946 -34.54 -39.87 18.11
N PHE A 947 -34.97 -40.83 17.28
CA PHE A 947 -35.40 -40.52 15.91
C PHE A 947 -36.65 -39.62 15.87
N VAL A 948 -37.60 -39.78 16.78
CA VAL A 948 -38.78 -38.90 16.90
C VAL A 948 -38.43 -37.48 17.38
N LEU A 949 -37.37 -37.32 18.16
CA LEU A 949 -36.83 -36.01 18.54
C LEU A 949 -36.06 -35.35 17.39
N LEU A 950 -35.34 -36.15 16.59
CA LEU A 950 -34.62 -35.71 15.39
C LEU A 950 -35.61 -35.19 14.32
N SER A 951 -36.70 -35.90 14.05
CA SER A 951 -37.78 -35.45 13.15
C SER A 951 -38.61 -34.29 13.70
N LYS A 952 -38.39 -33.87 14.95
CA LYS A 952 -38.98 -32.67 15.56
C LYS A 952 -37.97 -31.53 15.72
N HIS A 953 -36.81 -31.63 15.06
CA HIS A 953 -35.70 -30.67 15.12
C HIS A 953 -35.10 -30.44 16.53
N ARG A 954 -35.35 -31.32 17.50
CA ARG A 954 -34.85 -31.21 18.88
C ARG A 954 -33.52 -31.96 19.05
N TYR A 955 -32.53 -31.56 18.25
CA TYR A 955 -31.31 -32.32 18.00
C TYR A 955 -30.48 -32.63 19.25
N LEU A 956 -30.30 -31.66 20.16
CA LEU A 956 -29.55 -31.87 21.40
C LEU A 956 -30.18 -32.96 22.29
N LEU A 957 -31.52 -33.02 22.33
CA LEU A 957 -32.25 -34.08 23.03
C LEU A 957 -32.24 -35.41 22.26
N ALA A 958 -32.23 -35.40 20.91
CA ALA A 958 -32.00 -36.63 20.15
C ALA A 958 -30.63 -37.25 20.50
N ALA A 959 -29.57 -36.44 20.58
CA ALA A 959 -28.24 -36.87 21.02
C ALA A 959 -28.26 -37.44 22.45
N CYS A 960 -28.95 -36.79 23.41
CA CYS A 960 -29.18 -37.34 24.75
C CYS A 960 -29.86 -38.73 24.72
N PHE A 961 -30.89 -38.91 23.88
CA PHE A 961 -31.62 -40.18 23.79
C PHE A 961 -30.82 -41.28 23.09
N PHE A 962 -29.92 -40.95 22.15
CA PHE A 962 -28.95 -41.89 21.60
C PHE A 962 -27.90 -42.32 22.65
N LEU A 963 -27.43 -41.42 23.52
CA LEU A 963 -26.56 -41.77 24.66
C LEU A 963 -27.27 -42.65 25.71
N LEU A 964 -28.59 -42.46 25.92
CA LEU A 964 -29.43 -43.36 26.73
C LEU A 964 -29.68 -44.73 26.06
N ALA A 965 -29.61 -44.80 24.73
CA ALA A 965 -29.78 -46.04 23.97
C ALA A 965 -28.50 -46.89 23.87
N ASP A 966 -27.37 -46.40 24.39
CA ASP A 966 -26.02 -46.97 24.21
C ASP A 966 -25.55 -46.92 22.73
N SER A 967 -25.99 -45.90 21.97
CA SER A 967 -25.50 -45.62 20.61
C SER A 967 -24.75 -44.29 20.54
N LEU A 968 -23.45 -44.34 20.82
CA LEU A 968 -22.57 -43.17 20.70
C LEU A 968 -22.48 -42.67 19.25
N LYS A 969 -22.39 -43.57 18.27
CA LYS A 969 -22.21 -43.20 16.85
C LYS A 969 -23.38 -42.38 16.30
N ASP A 970 -24.61 -42.70 16.66
CA ASP A 970 -25.78 -41.91 16.23
C ASP A 970 -25.80 -40.54 16.92
N SER A 971 -25.48 -40.49 18.22
CA SER A 971 -25.36 -39.24 18.97
C SER A 971 -24.31 -38.30 18.35
N VAL A 972 -23.11 -38.82 18.07
CA VAL A 972 -22.00 -38.10 17.44
C VAL A 972 -22.37 -37.59 16.05
N ASN A 973 -23.05 -38.41 15.23
CA ASN A 973 -23.55 -37.96 13.93
C ASN A 973 -24.53 -36.78 14.06
N VAL A 974 -25.42 -36.79 15.06
CA VAL A 974 -26.35 -35.68 15.31
C VAL A 974 -25.63 -34.41 15.78
N LEU A 975 -24.63 -34.56 16.66
CA LEU A 975 -23.83 -33.44 17.15
C LEU A 975 -23.07 -32.72 16.01
N ILE A 976 -22.55 -33.47 15.04
CA ILE A 976 -21.86 -32.91 13.87
C ILE A 976 -22.86 -32.33 12.85
N LYS A 977 -23.86 -33.10 12.42
CA LYS A 977 -24.65 -32.77 11.23
C LYS A 977 -25.83 -31.83 11.51
N GLN A 978 -26.42 -31.88 12.70
CA GLN A 978 -27.60 -31.09 13.04
C GLN A 978 -27.38 -30.09 14.18
N VAL A 979 -26.48 -30.35 15.14
CA VAL A 979 -26.07 -29.37 16.17
C VAL A 979 -24.89 -28.51 15.70
N GLN A 980 -24.10 -28.99 14.73
CA GLN A 980 -22.91 -28.33 14.18
C GLN A 980 -21.82 -28.01 15.23
N ASP A 981 -21.77 -28.77 16.33
CA ASP A 981 -20.74 -28.64 17.37
C ASP A 981 -19.79 -29.84 17.37
N PHE A 982 -18.75 -29.75 16.52
CA PHE A 982 -17.67 -30.74 16.47
C PHE A 982 -16.87 -30.80 17.79
N ASP A 983 -16.69 -29.66 18.47
CA ASP A 983 -15.97 -29.61 19.74
C ASP A 983 -16.72 -30.40 20.83
N LEU A 984 -18.06 -30.39 20.78
CA LEU A 984 -18.92 -31.18 21.65
C LEU A 984 -18.92 -32.66 21.26
N ALA A 985 -18.97 -32.98 19.96
CA ALA A 985 -18.84 -34.35 19.47
C ALA A 985 -17.52 -35.00 19.91
N LEU A 986 -16.41 -34.24 19.84
CA LEU A 986 -15.08 -34.66 20.32
C LEU A 986 -15.10 -34.94 21.83
N ALA A 987 -15.61 -34.01 22.63
CA ALA A 987 -15.69 -34.17 24.09
C ALA A 987 -16.54 -35.39 24.49
N VAL A 988 -17.72 -35.56 23.88
CA VAL A 988 -18.64 -36.68 24.14
C VAL A 988 -18.01 -38.03 23.75
N CYS A 989 -17.30 -38.10 22.63
CA CYS A 989 -16.50 -39.28 22.26
C CYS A 989 -15.46 -39.63 23.35
N ARG A 990 -14.63 -38.65 23.75
CA ARG A 990 -13.55 -38.86 24.73
C ARG A 990 -14.07 -39.33 26.09
N ILE A 991 -15.18 -38.80 26.59
CA ILE A 991 -15.68 -39.15 27.93
C ILE A 991 -16.60 -40.38 27.97
N TYR A 992 -17.19 -40.81 26.84
CA TYR A 992 -18.10 -41.97 26.81
C TYR A 992 -17.39 -43.30 26.49
N GLU A 993 -16.42 -43.31 25.58
CA GLU A 993 -15.62 -44.51 25.23
C GLU A 993 -14.15 -44.43 25.70
N GLY A 994 -13.67 -43.26 26.11
CA GLY A 994 -12.25 -43.01 26.41
C GLY A 994 -11.44 -42.61 25.17
N ASP A 995 -10.22 -42.13 25.40
CA ASP A 995 -9.29 -41.62 24.36
C ASP A 995 -8.84 -42.65 23.29
N ASN A 996 -9.32 -43.89 23.36
CA ASN A 996 -9.02 -44.96 22.40
C ASN A 996 -10.28 -45.49 21.68
N GLY A 997 -11.46 -44.92 21.96
CA GLY A 997 -12.74 -45.41 21.48
C GLY A 997 -12.87 -45.44 19.94
N PRO A 998 -13.49 -46.48 19.35
CA PRO A 998 -13.69 -46.54 17.90
C PRO A 998 -14.53 -45.37 17.36
N ALA A 999 -15.43 -44.76 18.12
CA ALA A 999 -16.17 -43.58 17.68
C ALA A 999 -15.26 -42.34 17.53
N LEU A 1000 -14.27 -42.19 18.41
CA LEU A 1000 -13.28 -41.11 18.35
C LEU A 1000 -12.36 -41.26 17.12
N GLN A 1001 -11.95 -42.48 16.79
CA GLN A 1001 -11.11 -42.75 15.62
C GLN A 1001 -11.84 -42.47 14.30
N ASP A 1002 -13.13 -42.87 14.21
CA ASP A 1002 -13.96 -42.63 13.02
C ASP A 1002 -14.21 -41.12 12.80
N LEU A 1003 -14.49 -40.39 13.89
CA LEU A 1003 -14.65 -38.93 13.92
C LEU A 1003 -13.40 -38.20 13.41
N LEU A 1004 -12.22 -38.52 13.94
CA LEU A 1004 -10.98 -37.85 13.58
C LEU A 1004 -10.57 -38.14 12.13
N LYS A 1005 -10.76 -39.37 11.64
CA LYS A 1005 -10.45 -39.73 10.25
C LYS A 1005 -11.42 -39.12 9.23
N LYS A 1006 -12.73 -39.37 9.37
CA LYS A 1006 -13.69 -38.99 8.31
C LYS A 1006 -13.99 -37.50 8.27
N ASN A 1007 -14.07 -36.84 9.42
CA ASN A 1007 -14.50 -35.45 9.49
C ASN A 1007 -13.32 -34.47 9.59
N LEU A 1008 -12.32 -34.75 10.42
CA LEU A 1008 -11.25 -33.79 10.69
C LEU A 1008 -10.07 -33.92 9.72
N LEU A 1009 -9.62 -35.14 9.41
CA LEU A 1009 -8.46 -35.37 8.54
C LEU A 1009 -8.73 -34.97 7.08
N SER A 1010 -9.89 -35.33 6.51
CA SER A 1010 -10.25 -34.95 5.14
C SER A 1010 -10.28 -33.42 4.95
N ASN A 1011 -10.85 -32.69 5.92
CA ASN A 1011 -10.85 -31.23 5.94
C ASN A 1011 -9.44 -30.65 6.08
N ALA A 1012 -8.60 -31.21 6.97
CA ALA A 1012 -7.23 -30.75 7.17
C ALA A 1012 -6.36 -30.94 5.91
N ILE A 1013 -6.52 -32.05 5.17
CA ILE A 1013 -5.77 -32.27 3.91
C ILE A 1013 -6.23 -31.30 2.81
N SER A 1014 -7.54 -31.04 2.71
CA SER A 1014 -8.10 -30.12 1.69
C SER A 1014 -7.73 -28.63 1.93
N LEU A 1015 -7.21 -28.31 3.12
CA LEU A 1015 -6.81 -26.97 3.60
C LEU A 1015 -5.35 -26.92 4.09
N GLY A 1016 -4.50 -27.88 3.68
CA GLY A 1016 -3.06 -27.92 3.98
C GLY A 1016 -2.64 -27.95 5.46
N ASP A 1017 -3.58 -28.07 6.40
CA ASP A 1017 -3.37 -27.80 7.84
C ASP A 1017 -2.48 -28.86 8.52
N ARG A 1018 -1.20 -28.53 8.64
CA ARG A 1018 -0.17 -29.32 9.33
C ARG A 1018 -0.39 -29.43 10.84
N TRP A 1019 -0.94 -28.41 11.49
CA TRP A 1019 -1.22 -28.43 12.94
C TRP A 1019 -2.33 -29.43 13.29
N THR A 1020 -3.43 -29.41 12.54
CA THR A 1020 -4.54 -30.35 12.71
C THR A 1020 -4.15 -31.76 12.26
N THR A 1021 -3.41 -31.88 11.15
CA THR A 1021 -2.94 -33.19 10.66
C THR A 1021 -2.00 -33.86 11.68
N SER A 1022 -1.05 -33.12 12.26
CA SER A 1022 -0.19 -33.65 13.33
C SER A 1022 -0.98 -34.03 14.59
N PHE A 1023 -1.92 -33.18 15.03
CA PHE A 1023 -2.81 -33.47 16.16
C PHE A 1023 -3.59 -34.78 15.97
N ILE A 1024 -4.15 -35.01 14.78
CA ILE A 1024 -4.90 -36.23 14.46
C ILE A 1024 -4.00 -37.45 14.57
N PHE A 1025 -2.84 -37.45 13.90
CA PHE A 1025 -1.92 -38.60 13.97
C PHE A 1025 -1.40 -38.82 15.39
N TRP A 1026 -1.21 -37.77 16.19
CA TRP A 1026 -0.87 -37.90 17.61
C TRP A 1026 -1.96 -38.60 18.41
N LYS A 1027 -3.21 -38.16 18.29
CA LYS A 1027 -4.37 -38.78 18.96
C LYS A 1027 -4.61 -40.23 18.52
N LEU A 1028 -4.34 -40.55 17.26
CA LEU A 1028 -4.35 -41.92 16.72
C LEU A 1028 -3.10 -42.75 17.12
N LYS A 1029 -2.22 -42.22 17.99
CA LYS A 1029 -0.95 -42.83 18.45
C LYS A 1029 0.07 -43.10 17.33
N GLN A 1030 -0.10 -42.50 16.16
CA GLN A 1030 0.78 -42.60 15.00
C GLN A 1030 1.89 -41.54 15.07
N GLN A 1031 2.69 -41.56 16.14
CA GLN A 1031 3.72 -40.56 16.45
C GLN A 1031 4.69 -40.30 15.28
N SER A 1032 5.04 -41.33 14.51
CA SER A 1032 5.88 -41.20 13.31
C SER A 1032 5.22 -40.37 12.20
N ARG A 1033 3.92 -40.52 11.94
CA ARG A 1033 3.17 -39.68 10.99
C ARG A 1033 2.93 -38.26 11.55
N SER A 1034 2.71 -38.12 12.86
CA SER A 1034 2.51 -36.81 13.51
C SER A 1034 3.71 -35.89 13.30
N ILE A 1035 4.94 -36.33 13.59
CA ILE A 1035 6.12 -35.48 13.35
C ILE A 1035 6.38 -35.21 11.86
N GLN A 1036 6.11 -36.19 10.99
CA GLN A 1036 6.25 -35.97 9.53
C GLN A 1036 5.24 -34.94 8.99
N ALA A 1037 4.03 -34.89 9.56
CA ALA A 1037 2.98 -33.94 9.17
C ALA A 1037 3.27 -32.48 9.55
N LEU A 1038 4.29 -32.20 10.36
CA LEU A 1038 4.75 -30.83 10.62
C LEU A 1038 5.61 -30.25 9.48
N VAL A 1039 6.19 -31.11 8.64
CA VAL A 1039 7.16 -30.74 7.58
C VAL A 1039 6.65 -31.08 6.18
N LYS A 1040 6.11 -32.28 5.97
CA LYS A 1040 5.55 -32.73 4.69
C LYS A 1040 4.17 -32.12 4.44
N SER A 1041 3.71 -32.14 3.19
CA SER A 1041 2.31 -31.85 2.89
C SER A 1041 1.40 -32.89 3.59
N PRO A 1042 0.22 -32.51 4.13
CA PRO A 1042 -0.70 -33.47 4.75
C PRO A 1042 -1.03 -34.68 3.86
N ILE A 1043 -1.11 -34.49 2.53
CA ILE A 1043 -1.41 -35.57 1.58
C ILE A 1043 -0.27 -36.61 1.48
N ASP A 1044 0.98 -36.22 1.74
CA ASP A 1044 2.14 -37.13 1.74
C ASP A 1044 2.24 -38.00 3.00
N CYS A 1045 1.51 -37.61 4.06
CA CYS A 1045 1.48 -38.33 5.34
C CYS A 1045 0.38 -39.40 5.39
N VAL A 1046 -0.40 -39.54 4.32
CA VAL A 1046 -1.65 -40.30 4.23
C VAL A 1046 -1.45 -41.49 3.27
N SER A 1047 -2.06 -42.63 3.56
CA SER A 1047 -1.89 -43.83 2.71
C SER A 1047 -2.70 -43.75 1.42
N ASP A 1048 -2.29 -44.50 0.38
CA ASP A 1048 -2.90 -44.39 -0.95
C ASP A 1048 -4.36 -44.85 -1.02
N ASP A 1049 -4.85 -45.61 -0.04
CA ASP A 1049 -6.29 -45.88 0.13
C ASP A 1049 -7.01 -44.70 0.80
N GLU A 1050 -6.42 -44.11 1.84
CA GLU A 1050 -6.95 -42.90 2.50
C GLU A 1050 -6.98 -41.67 1.55
N LYS A 1051 -6.07 -41.61 0.55
CA LYS A 1051 -6.08 -40.56 -0.49
C LYS A 1051 -7.30 -40.62 -1.42
N LYS A 1052 -7.90 -41.79 -1.65
CA LYS A 1052 -9.02 -41.98 -2.59
C LYS A 1052 -10.32 -41.34 -2.10
N GLU A 1053 -10.43 -41.04 -0.81
CA GLU A 1053 -11.60 -40.40 -0.19
C GLU A 1053 -11.48 -38.87 -0.10
N VAL A 1054 -10.37 -38.27 -0.56
CA VAL A 1054 -10.07 -36.84 -0.37
C VAL A 1054 -10.18 -36.06 -1.68
N VAL A 1055 -10.98 -34.99 -1.66
CA VAL A 1055 -11.01 -33.99 -2.75
C VAL A 1055 -9.89 -32.98 -2.53
N ILE A 1056 -8.88 -33.02 -3.41
CA ILE A 1056 -7.81 -32.01 -3.46
C ILE A 1056 -8.41 -30.72 -4.02
N SER A 1057 -8.14 -29.59 -3.35
CA SER A 1057 -8.53 -28.26 -3.84
C SER A 1057 -7.30 -27.42 -4.17
N GLU A 1058 -7.46 -26.45 -5.08
CA GLU A 1058 -6.43 -25.46 -5.46
C GLU A 1058 -5.84 -24.73 -4.24
N ARG A 1059 -6.58 -24.66 -3.13
CA ARG A 1059 -6.14 -23.97 -1.90
C ARG A 1059 -4.86 -24.55 -1.30
N SER A 1060 -4.62 -25.84 -1.50
CA SER A 1060 -3.38 -26.54 -1.10
C SER A 1060 -2.09 -25.99 -1.74
N LYS A 1061 -2.20 -25.03 -2.68
CA LYS A 1061 -1.09 -24.26 -3.26
C LYS A 1061 -0.97 -22.81 -2.70
N PHE A 1062 -1.66 -22.43 -1.62
CA PHE A 1062 -1.54 -21.07 -1.03
C PHE A 1062 -0.40 -20.91 -0.04
N PHE A 1063 0.22 -19.72 -0.05
CA PHE A 1063 1.33 -19.35 0.85
C PHE A 1063 0.94 -19.23 2.35
N ILE A 1064 -0.37 -19.14 2.65
CA ILE A 1064 -0.91 -18.79 3.96
C ILE A 1064 -1.00 -20.00 4.92
N GLU A 1065 -0.86 -21.23 4.43
CA GLU A 1065 -1.10 -22.44 5.23
C GLU A 1065 0.13 -22.87 6.08
N ASP A 1066 1.31 -22.30 5.82
CA ASP A 1066 2.57 -22.62 6.53
C ASP A 1066 2.84 -21.61 7.68
N ASP A 1067 2.70 -22.06 8.93
CA ASP A 1067 3.10 -21.30 10.14
C ASP A 1067 4.59 -21.57 10.46
N PRO A 1068 5.45 -20.53 10.63
CA PRO A 1068 6.87 -20.73 10.89
C PRO A 1068 7.16 -21.48 12.20
N LEU A 1069 6.23 -21.47 13.16
CA LEU A 1069 6.36 -22.12 14.46
C LEU A 1069 6.13 -23.64 14.41
N LEU A 1070 5.67 -24.19 13.27
CA LEU A 1070 5.67 -25.63 13.01
C LEU A 1070 7.08 -26.23 13.14
N LEU A 1071 8.09 -25.49 12.69
CA LEU A 1071 9.49 -25.91 12.74
C LEU A 1071 10.01 -25.96 14.19
N THR A 1072 9.55 -25.03 15.04
CA THR A 1072 9.82 -25.02 16.48
C THR A 1072 9.23 -26.27 17.16
N LEU A 1073 7.97 -26.65 16.87
CA LEU A 1073 7.40 -27.89 17.41
C LEU A 1073 8.13 -29.13 16.85
N TYR A 1074 8.49 -29.13 15.57
CA TYR A 1074 9.23 -30.23 14.96
C TYR A 1074 10.57 -30.48 15.65
N GLN A 1075 11.33 -29.42 15.98
CA GLN A 1075 12.56 -29.51 16.75
C GLN A 1075 12.31 -30.03 18.17
N ASP A 1076 11.42 -29.38 18.92
CA ASP A 1076 11.02 -29.78 20.28
C ASP A 1076 10.65 -31.28 20.36
N LEU A 1077 9.86 -31.79 19.40
CA LEU A 1077 9.46 -33.20 19.37
C LEU A 1077 10.60 -34.14 18.96
N ARG A 1078 11.43 -33.75 17.98
CA ARG A 1078 12.60 -34.52 17.51
C ARG A 1078 13.63 -34.72 18.64
N GLU A 1079 13.75 -33.74 19.52
CA GLU A 1079 14.62 -33.81 20.71
C GLU A 1079 13.97 -34.57 21.89
N LYS A 1080 12.66 -34.38 22.17
CA LYS A 1080 12.00 -34.95 23.36
C LYS A 1080 11.79 -36.48 23.36
N ASN A 1081 11.71 -37.18 22.21
CA ASN A 1081 11.38 -38.63 22.22
C ASN A 1081 11.96 -39.44 21.05
N LEU A 1082 12.51 -40.62 21.35
CA LEU A 1082 13.02 -41.60 20.38
C LEU A 1082 12.01 -41.99 19.29
N HIS A 1083 10.70 -42.08 19.59
CA HIS A 1083 9.67 -42.40 18.60
C HIS A 1083 9.46 -41.27 17.59
N TYR A 1084 9.57 -40.01 18.00
CA TYR A 1084 9.55 -38.87 17.08
C TYR A 1084 10.87 -38.78 16.31
N PHE A 1085 12.02 -38.99 16.97
CA PHE A 1085 13.32 -39.04 16.30
C PHE A 1085 13.30 -40.07 15.16
N HIS A 1086 12.91 -41.32 15.41
CA HIS A 1086 12.74 -42.35 14.38
C HIS A 1086 11.69 -41.98 13.31
N GLY A 1087 10.63 -41.25 13.67
CA GLY A 1087 9.68 -40.70 12.71
C GLY A 1087 10.29 -39.65 11.79
N SER A 1088 11.16 -38.78 12.32
CA SER A 1088 11.82 -37.72 11.55
C SER A 1088 12.84 -38.26 10.54
N LEU A 1089 13.44 -39.44 10.79
CA LEU A 1089 14.29 -40.14 9.81
C LEU A 1089 13.54 -40.55 8.52
N GLY A 1090 12.21 -40.49 8.52
CA GLY A 1090 11.38 -40.71 7.33
C GLY A 1090 11.13 -39.45 6.48
N ILE A 1091 11.78 -38.33 6.79
CA ILE A 1091 11.80 -37.09 6.01
C ILE A 1091 13.10 -37.07 5.19
N LYS A 1092 13.04 -36.69 3.90
CA LYS A 1092 14.26 -36.52 3.11
C LYS A 1092 14.96 -35.21 3.47
N PRO A 1093 16.32 -35.14 3.47
CA PRO A 1093 17.04 -33.89 3.69
C PRO A 1093 16.62 -32.77 2.72
N GLU A 1094 16.26 -33.12 1.48
CA GLU A 1094 15.71 -32.21 0.46
C GLU A 1094 14.41 -31.53 0.94
N GLN A 1095 13.50 -32.31 1.53
CA GLN A 1095 12.21 -31.83 2.04
C GLN A 1095 12.38 -30.98 3.31
N GLU A 1096 13.30 -31.36 4.19
CA GLU A 1096 13.68 -30.58 5.37
C GLU A 1096 14.28 -29.22 4.95
N PHE A 1097 15.23 -29.22 3.99
CA PHE A 1097 15.86 -28.02 3.46
C PHE A 1097 14.87 -27.07 2.77
N GLU A 1098 13.96 -27.60 1.94
CA GLU A 1098 12.92 -26.78 1.28
C GLU A 1098 12.01 -26.13 2.33
N PHE A 1099 11.56 -26.90 3.34
CA PHE A 1099 10.70 -26.37 4.40
C PHE A 1099 11.39 -25.27 5.23
N ILE A 1100 12.66 -25.45 5.61
CA ILE A 1100 13.44 -24.42 6.32
C ILE A 1100 13.60 -23.16 5.47
N THR A 1101 13.90 -23.33 4.17
CA THR A 1101 14.02 -22.20 3.22
C THR A 1101 12.70 -21.43 3.12
N ARG A 1102 11.56 -22.15 3.11
CA ARG A 1102 10.21 -21.58 3.10
C ARG A 1102 9.89 -20.85 4.41
N VAL A 1103 10.21 -21.44 5.56
CA VAL A 1103 10.02 -20.82 6.90
C VAL A 1103 10.87 -19.55 7.05
N ALA A 1104 12.13 -19.56 6.57
CA ALA A 1104 12.98 -18.37 6.55
C ALA A 1104 12.38 -17.26 5.64
N ALA A 1105 11.87 -17.63 4.46
CA ALA A 1105 11.16 -16.69 3.58
C ALA A 1105 9.89 -16.13 4.24
N ILE A 1106 9.13 -16.95 4.99
CA ILE A 1106 7.94 -16.52 5.75
C ILE A 1106 8.33 -15.52 6.85
N TYR A 1107 9.39 -15.77 7.63
CA TYR A 1107 9.90 -14.79 8.61
C TYR A 1107 10.31 -13.45 7.95
N THR A 1108 10.99 -13.46 6.79
CA THR A 1108 11.25 -12.23 6.02
C THR A 1108 9.97 -11.57 5.51
N ARG A 1109 8.97 -12.33 5.03
CA ARG A 1109 7.66 -11.78 4.63
C ARG A 1109 6.89 -11.20 5.82
N MET A 1110 7.16 -11.62 7.06
CA MET A 1110 6.65 -11.01 8.29
C MET A 1110 7.48 -9.79 8.75
N GLY A 1111 8.57 -9.45 8.07
CA GLY A 1111 9.53 -8.42 8.48
C GLY A 1111 10.35 -8.80 9.72
N CYS A 1112 10.47 -10.09 10.02
CA CYS A 1112 11.22 -10.67 11.13
C CYS A 1112 12.56 -11.25 10.66
N ASP A 1113 13.28 -10.52 9.79
CA ASP A 1113 14.49 -11.00 9.09
C ASP A 1113 15.60 -11.49 10.03
N LEU A 1114 15.70 -10.95 11.25
CA LEU A 1114 16.65 -11.44 12.26
C LEU A 1114 16.34 -12.86 12.74
N LEU A 1115 15.08 -13.27 12.75
CA LEU A 1115 14.69 -14.65 13.04
C LEU A 1115 14.90 -15.57 11.83
N ALA A 1116 14.73 -15.06 10.61
CA ALA A 1116 15.10 -15.79 9.38
C ALA A 1116 16.61 -16.09 9.34
N VAL A 1117 17.45 -15.09 9.58
CA VAL A 1117 18.92 -15.24 9.61
C VAL A 1117 19.36 -16.09 10.81
N SER A 1118 18.75 -15.89 11.99
CA SER A 1118 19.02 -16.76 13.14
C SER A 1118 18.72 -18.22 12.83
N LEU A 1119 17.57 -18.52 12.24
CA LEU A 1119 17.17 -19.89 11.90
C LEU A 1119 18.20 -20.55 10.97
N VAL A 1120 18.58 -19.85 9.89
CA VAL A 1120 19.55 -20.38 8.92
C VAL A 1120 20.97 -20.53 9.52
N LYS A 1121 21.36 -19.69 10.49
CA LYS A 1121 22.64 -19.83 11.21
C LYS A 1121 22.62 -20.97 12.25
N SER A 1122 21.50 -21.19 12.95
CA SER A 1122 21.43 -22.14 14.07
C SER A 1122 20.93 -23.54 13.70
N TRP A 1123 20.32 -23.73 12.52
CA TRP A 1123 19.74 -25.03 12.16
C TRP A 1123 20.81 -26.10 11.84
N THR A 1124 20.61 -27.31 12.38
CA THR A 1124 21.50 -28.46 12.15
C THR A 1124 20.77 -29.62 11.46
N PHE A 1125 21.26 -29.98 10.28
CA PHE A 1125 20.82 -31.17 9.55
C PHE A 1125 21.50 -32.43 10.11
N LEU A 1126 20.75 -33.53 10.23
CA LEU A 1126 21.31 -34.83 10.62
C LEU A 1126 22.27 -35.34 9.53
N LYS A 1127 23.49 -35.73 9.91
CA LYS A 1127 24.48 -36.29 8.98
C LYS A 1127 24.18 -37.77 8.76
N SER A 1128 24.49 -38.29 7.57
CA SER A 1128 24.29 -39.69 7.19
C SER A 1128 25.05 -40.72 8.07
N GLU A 1129 25.94 -40.25 8.94
CA GLU A 1129 26.64 -41.04 9.96
C GLU A 1129 25.82 -41.22 11.25
N ASP A 1130 24.96 -40.26 11.60
CA ASP A 1130 24.09 -40.32 12.78
C ASP A 1130 23.07 -41.45 12.63
N PHE A 1131 22.57 -41.65 11.40
CA PHE A 1131 21.70 -42.78 11.02
C PHE A 1131 22.39 -44.16 11.18
N LYS A 1132 23.72 -44.21 11.15
CA LYS A 1132 24.49 -45.47 11.33
C LYS A 1132 24.72 -45.80 12.81
N LYS A 1133 24.79 -44.79 13.68
CA LYS A 1133 24.95 -44.96 15.13
C LYS A 1133 23.62 -45.33 15.79
N LYS A 1134 23.25 -46.62 15.73
CA LYS A 1134 22.18 -47.23 16.56
C LYS A 1134 22.60 -47.29 18.05
N GLN A 1135 22.88 -46.15 18.66
CA GLN A 1135 23.34 -46.02 20.04
C GLN A 1135 22.50 -44.99 20.80
N SER A 1136 22.66 -44.95 22.12
CA SER A 1136 21.66 -44.40 23.03
C SER A 1136 21.51 -42.88 22.94
N TYR A 1137 20.31 -42.42 23.34
CA TYR A 1137 19.88 -41.02 23.48
C TYR A 1137 20.95 -40.06 24.04
N VAL A 1138 21.78 -40.54 24.96
CA VAL A 1138 22.89 -39.78 25.57
C VAL A 1138 23.93 -39.31 24.53
N SER A 1139 24.34 -40.19 23.61
CA SER A 1139 25.33 -39.86 22.56
C SER A 1139 24.75 -38.99 21.43
N LEU A 1140 23.43 -38.99 21.26
CA LEU A 1140 22.75 -38.07 20.35
C LEU A 1140 22.65 -36.66 20.95
N LYS A 1141 22.41 -36.54 22.27
CA LYS A 1141 22.37 -35.23 22.93
C LYS A 1141 23.74 -34.52 22.87
N SER A 1142 24.86 -35.24 22.95
CA SER A 1142 26.19 -34.65 22.73
C SER A 1142 26.50 -34.31 21.27
N ALA A 1143 25.85 -34.97 20.30
CA ALA A 1143 25.99 -34.64 18.87
C ALA A 1143 25.17 -33.40 18.47
N LEU A 1144 23.96 -33.25 19.02
CA LEU A 1144 23.10 -32.08 18.82
C LEU A 1144 23.63 -30.84 19.54
N ASN A 1145 24.19 -31.00 20.75
CA ASN A 1145 24.72 -29.89 21.56
C ASN A 1145 26.16 -29.47 21.19
N GLY A 1146 26.80 -30.11 20.20
CA GLY A 1146 28.05 -29.62 19.57
C GLY A 1146 29.23 -29.35 20.51
N ALA A 1147 29.62 -30.32 21.35
CA ALA A 1147 30.70 -30.14 22.33
C ALA A 1147 31.99 -30.90 21.97
N ASP A 1148 33.05 -30.17 21.62
CA ASP A 1148 34.42 -30.66 21.72
C ASP A 1148 34.81 -30.77 23.21
N SER A 1149 34.90 -31.99 23.73
CA SER A 1149 35.50 -32.26 25.04
C SER A 1149 36.15 -33.64 25.03
N THR A 1150 37.47 -33.68 25.17
CA THR A 1150 38.25 -34.93 25.10
C THR A 1150 38.11 -35.75 26.39
N PRO A 1151 37.86 -37.08 26.31
CA PRO A 1151 37.59 -37.90 27.48
C PRO A 1151 38.86 -38.24 28.26
N VAL A 1152 39.08 -37.56 29.38
CA VAL A 1152 40.07 -37.98 30.40
C VAL A 1152 39.58 -39.27 31.08
N LYS A 1153 40.47 -40.25 31.23
CA LYS A 1153 40.11 -41.58 31.76
C LYS A 1153 39.83 -41.56 33.27
N ALA A 1154 38.92 -42.44 33.68
CA ALA A 1154 38.32 -42.47 35.01
C ALA A 1154 39.22 -43.00 36.13
N SER A 1155 38.91 -42.55 37.35
CA SER A 1155 39.00 -43.34 38.57
C SER A 1155 37.68 -43.19 39.35
N ALA A 1156 37.21 -44.25 39.97
CA ALA A 1156 35.94 -44.34 40.72
C ALA A 1156 36.17 -45.22 41.97
N PRO A 1157 35.23 -45.35 42.93
CA PRO A 1157 33.90 -44.71 43.04
C PRO A 1157 33.66 -43.97 44.38
N GLY A 1158 32.56 -43.22 44.51
CA GLY A 1158 32.05 -42.82 45.83
C GLY A 1158 31.00 -41.72 45.87
N GLY A 1159 29.89 -41.97 46.60
CA GLY A 1159 28.94 -40.98 47.11
C GLY A 1159 27.93 -40.39 46.12
N SER A 1160 26.65 -40.37 46.49
CA SER A 1160 25.64 -39.57 45.78
C SER A 1160 25.48 -38.19 46.45
N ILE A 1161 25.30 -37.12 45.68
CA ILE A 1161 25.19 -35.75 46.23
C ILE A 1161 23.98 -35.58 47.17
N LEU A 1162 22.95 -36.43 47.05
CA LEU A 1162 21.75 -36.39 47.91
C LEU A 1162 22.04 -36.70 49.39
N GLU A 1163 23.10 -37.44 49.70
CA GLU A 1163 23.45 -37.78 51.09
C GLU A 1163 24.04 -36.58 51.86
N LYS A 1164 24.46 -35.52 51.16
CA LYS A 1164 25.07 -34.33 51.76
C LYS A 1164 24.07 -33.37 52.45
N TYR A 1165 22.77 -33.63 52.33
CA TYR A 1165 21.70 -32.79 52.91
C TYR A 1165 20.66 -33.57 53.76
N GLY A 1166 21.02 -34.77 54.26
CA GLY A 1166 20.43 -35.31 55.50
C GLY A 1166 18.95 -35.73 55.50
N LEU A 1167 18.31 -35.94 54.35
CA LEU A 1167 16.90 -36.37 54.26
C LEU A 1167 16.75 -37.83 53.83
N SER A 1168 16.39 -38.72 54.76
CA SER A 1168 16.22 -40.15 54.47
C SER A 1168 14.89 -40.48 53.77
N PRO A 1169 14.86 -41.32 52.71
CA PRO A 1169 13.66 -41.61 51.93
C PRO A 1169 12.75 -42.70 52.56
N SER A 1170 12.25 -42.45 53.78
CA SER A 1170 11.56 -43.46 54.61
C SER A 1170 10.09 -43.13 54.93
N ALA A 1171 9.32 -42.60 53.98
CA ALA A 1171 7.87 -42.43 54.12
C ALA A 1171 7.12 -42.56 52.78
N ARG A 1172 6.66 -43.77 52.43
CA ARG A 1172 5.78 -44.03 51.27
C ARG A 1172 4.43 -44.60 51.71
N ARG A 1173 3.34 -43.92 51.27
CA ARG A 1173 1.91 -44.31 51.25
C ARG A 1173 1.04 -43.99 52.49
N ARG A 1174 -0.25 -43.78 52.18
CA ARG A 1174 -1.46 -43.68 53.04
C ARG A 1174 -1.64 -42.36 53.83
N SER A 1175 -2.86 -41.88 54.12
CA SER A 1175 -4.12 -41.78 53.33
C SER A 1175 -5.21 -41.04 54.14
N SER A 1176 -6.23 -40.51 53.46
CA SER A 1176 -7.65 -40.35 53.92
C SER A 1176 -7.99 -39.52 55.18
N PHE A 1177 -8.68 -38.39 54.95
CA PHE A 1177 -9.96 -37.92 55.56
C PHE A 1177 -10.15 -37.75 57.10
N ILE A 1178 -11.18 -36.95 57.43
CA ILE A 1178 -11.74 -36.57 58.77
C ILE A 1178 -10.90 -35.46 59.45
N ILE A 1179 -11.38 -34.25 59.84
CA ILE A 1179 -12.65 -33.64 60.30
C ILE A 1179 -12.65 -33.34 61.81
N ASN A 1180 -13.20 -32.17 62.17
CA ASN A 1180 -13.34 -31.52 63.49
C ASN A 1180 -12.09 -30.85 64.08
N TYR A 1181 -12.19 -29.96 65.09
CA TYR A 1181 -13.04 -28.78 65.40
C TYR A 1181 -12.62 -28.29 66.81
N GLN A 1182 -12.97 -27.05 67.20
CA GLN A 1182 -12.80 -26.47 68.56
C GLN A 1182 -11.33 -26.09 68.91
N ASP A 1183 -11.03 -24.81 69.18
CA ASP A 1183 -11.14 -24.08 70.47
C ASP A 1183 -9.93 -24.38 71.40
N THR A 1184 -9.35 -23.44 72.16
CA THR A 1184 -9.70 -22.04 72.51
C THR A 1184 -8.43 -21.18 72.64
N LYS A 1185 -8.62 -19.84 72.58
CA LYS A 1185 -8.05 -18.72 73.39
C LYS A 1185 -6.76 -18.92 74.25
N ASP A 1186 -5.99 -17.90 74.63
CA ASP A 1186 -6.27 -16.49 75.00
C ASP A 1186 -5.00 -15.60 74.84
N GLN A 1187 -5.19 -14.27 74.77
CA GLN A 1187 -4.42 -13.14 75.37
C GLN A 1187 -2.86 -13.10 75.28
N GLU A 1188 -2.17 -11.96 75.14
CA GLU A 1188 -2.55 -10.54 75.34
C GLU A 1188 -1.64 -9.58 74.52
N GLU A 1189 -2.15 -8.43 74.07
CA GLU A 1189 -1.34 -7.25 73.67
C GLU A 1189 -1.22 -6.29 74.87
N PRO A 1190 -0.21 -5.39 74.91
CA PRO A 1190 -0.51 -3.97 74.62
C PRO A 1190 0.59 -3.24 73.80
N GLU A 1191 0.24 -2.45 72.77
CA GLU A 1191 0.03 -0.97 72.78
C GLU A 1191 1.29 -0.10 73.01
N HIS A 1192 1.41 1.19 72.64
CA HIS A 1192 0.56 2.26 72.05
C HIS A 1192 1.37 2.86 70.83
N PHE A 1193 1.05 3.89 70.01
CA PHE A 1193 -0.06 4.82 69.67
C PHE A 1193 0.38 5.59 68.37
N PRO A 1194 -0.41 6.51 67.75
CA PRO A 1194 -1.87 6.72 67.78
C PRO A 1194 -2.49 6.72 66.35
N LYS A 1195 -3.76 7.14 66.21
CA LYS A 1195 -4.60 7.00 65.00
C LYS A 1195 -4.84 8.32 64.24
N GLY A 1196 -5.16 8.20 62.95
CA GLY A 1196 -5.85 9.22 62.14
C GLY A 1196 -6.78 8.57 61.10
N HIS A 1197 -8.02 9.02 60.98
CA HIS A 1197 -9.04 8.43 60.08
C HIS A 1197 -9.17 9.18 58.75
N THR A 1198 -9.51 8.48 57.65
CA THR A 1198 -10.71 8.77 56.82
C THR A 1198 -11.00 7.62 55.83
N LYS A 1199 -12.04 7.77 54.99
CA LYS A 1199 -12.77 6.68 54.31
C LYS A 1199 -12.41 6.46 52.84
N GLU A 1200 -12.65 5.21 52.44
CA GLU A 1200 -13.07 4.69 51.14
C GLU A 1200 -13.45 5.69 50.03
N ASN A 1201 -13.01 5.39 48.80
CA ASN A 1201 -13.94 5.31 47.68
C ASN A 1201 -13.43 4.33 46.61
N GLY A 1202 -14.30 3.44 46.11
CA GLY A 1202 -13.92 2.38 45.16
C GLY A 1202 -14.08 2.83 43.71
N GLY A 1203 -12.97 2.88 42.94
CA GLY A 1203 -12.99 3.16 41.51
C GLY A 1203 -13.01 1.89 40.67
N VAL A 1204 -14.06 1.67 39.88
CA VAL A 1204 -14.08 0.60 38.87
C VAL A 1204 -13.12 0.97 37.72
N GLY A 1205 -12.10 0.15 37.50
CA GLY A 1205 -11.11 0.39 36.45
C GLY A 1205 -11.69 0.17 35.05
N LEU A 1206 -11.79 1.24 34.26
CA LEU A 1206 -12.09 1.17 32.82
C LEU A 1206 -11.07 0.29 32.10
N SER A 1207 -11.55 -0.51 31.15
CA SER A 1207 -10.72 -1.40 30.34
C SER A 1207 -9.79 -0.60 29.40
N ILE A 1208 -8.72 -1.26 28.97
CA ILE A 1208 -7.71 -0.65 28.09
C ILE A 1208 -8.36 -0.18 26.76
N LEU A 1209 -9.34 -0.92 26.23
CA LEU A 1209 -10.06 -0.57 25.00
C LEU A 1209 -10.91 0.72 25.14
N GLU A 1210 -11.48 0.97 26.31
CA GLU A 1210 -12.25 2.19 26.60
C GLU A 1210 -11.33 3.40 26.73
N LYS A 1211 -10.16 3.25 27.38
CA LYS A 1211 -9.13 4.30 27.47
C LYS A 1211 -8.57 4.73 26.10
N TYR A 1212 -8.62 3.84 25.10
CA TYR A 1212 -8.21 4.13 23.72
C TYR A 1212 -9.38 4.48 22.78
N GLY A 1213 -10.63 4.54 23.26
CA GLY A 1213 -11.80 4.95 22.47
C GLY A 1213 -12.21 3.98 21.36
N LEU A 1214 -11.94 2.67 21.53
CA LEU A 1214 -12.15 1.64 20.50
C LEU A 1214 -13.35 0.71 20.76
N ALA A 1215 -14.19 1.02 21.75
CA ALA A 1215 -15.39 0.23 22.05
C ALA A 1215 -16.48 0.42 20.97
N SER A 1216 -16.92 -0.66 20.34
CA SER A 1216 -18.03 -0.66 19.40
C SER A 1216 -19.38 -0.75 20.11
N ASN A 1217 -20.34 0.11 19.73
CA ASN A 1217 -21.67 0.16 20.34
C ASN A 1217 -22.44 -1.17 20.22
N SER A 1218 -22.70 -1.82 21.36
CA SER A 1218 -23.70 -2.89 21.49
C SER A 1218 -24.98 -2.35 22.14
N LYS A 1219 -26.13 -2.49 21.49
CA LYS A 1219 -27.45 -2.09 22.02
C LYS A 1219 -27.95 -3.09 23.08
N SER A 1220 -28.65 -2.58 24.09
CA SER A 1220 -29.72 -3.29 24.81
C SER A 1220 -30.85 -2.31 25.16
N THR A 1221 -32.09 -2.80 25.24
CA THR A 1221 -33.32 -2.02 25.42
C THR A 1221 -34.01 -2.34 26.75
N GLU A 1222 -34.86 -1.40 27.20
CA GLU A 1222 -35.79 -1.53 28.32
C GLU A 1222 -35.13 -1.69 29.73
N ASP A 1223 -35.69 -1.23 30.85
CA ASP A 1223 -37.11 -0.91 31.11
C ASP A 1223 -37.35 0.29 32.08
N GLU A 1224 -38.63 0.55 32.35
CA GLU A 1224 -39.29 1.74 32.94
C GLU A 1224 -38.91 2.34 34.35
N LYS A 1225 -39.36 3.62 34.54
CA LYS A 1225 -40.04 4.25 35.72
C LYS A 1225 -39.26 4.87 36.92
N SER A 1226 -39.27 6.21 36.95
CA SER A 1226 -40.07 7.07 37.90
C SER A 1226 -39.33 8.21 38.66
N ASN A 1227 -39.99 9.39 38.73
CA ASN A 1227 -39.82 10.54 39.64
C ASN A 1227 -38.43 11.25 39.73
N GLY A 1228 -38.32 12.59 39.85
CA GLY A 1228 -39.30 13.67 39.76
C GLY A 1228 -38.75 15.07 40.18
N ASN A 1229 -39.23 16.12 39.52
CA ASN A 1229 -39.19 17.57 39.85
C ASN A 1229 -37.86 18.38 39.97
N ASP A 1230 -37.80 19.44 39.13
CA ASP A 1230 -37.28 20.81 39.37
C ASP A 1230 -35.77 21.03 39.70
N ILE A 1231 -35.11 22.16 39.41
CA ILE A 1231 -35.54 23.58 39.26
C ILE A 1231 -34.98 24.26 37.97
N LYS A 1232 -35.62 25.35 37.55
CA LYS A 1232 -35.41 26.14 36.31
C LYS A 1232 -34.21 27.12 36.33
N ALA A 1233 -33.59 27.36 35.16
CA ALA A 1233 -33.05 28.66 34.74
C ALA A 1233 -33.12 28.81 33.21
N SER A 1234 -33.28 30.03 32.67
CA SER A 1234 -33.77 30.27 31.29
C SER A 1234 -32.75 30.86 30.31
N LYS A 1235 -32.93 30.55 29.01
CA LYS A 1235 -33.01 31.53 27.90
C LYS A 1235 -33.59 30.89 26.62
N ALA A 1236 -33.91 31.73 25.62
CA ALA A 1236 -34.92 31.45 24.57
C ALA A 1236 -34.32 31.18 23.15
N PRO A 1237 -35.11 30.64 22.19
CA PRO A 1237 -34.65 30.12 20.88
C PRO A 1237 -34.80 31.14 19.73
N PRO A 1238 -34.30 30.87 18.50
CA PRO A 1238 -35.06 30.13 17.46
C PRO A 1238 -34.14 29.34 16.46
N PRO A 1239 -34.61 28.81 15.29
CA PRO A 1239 -35.95 28.38 14.87
C PRO A 1239 -36.00 26.87 14.50
N LYS A 1240 -37.17 26.38 14.05
CA LYS A 1240 -37.30 25.09 13.35
C LYS A 1240 -37.17 25.28 11.82
N ALA A 1241 -36.51 24.35 11.15
CA ALA A 1241 -36.72 24.04 9.73
C ALA A 1241 -36.84 22.51 9.60
N ALA A 1242 -37.74 22.01 8.76
CA ALA A 1242 -38.01 20.58 8.63
C ALA A 1242 -37.31 19.99 7.41
N PHE A 1243 -36.75 18.79 7.57
CA PHE A 1243 -36.53 17.86 6.48
C PHE A 1243 -36.80 16.44 6.99
N GLN A 1244 -37.46 15.61 6.18
CA GLN A 1244 -37.70 14.21 6.52
C GLN A 1244 -36.49 13.39 6.09
N GLU A 1245 -36.02 12.48 6.95
CA GLU A 1245 -35.07 11.45 6.54
C GLU A 1245 -35.78 10.47 5.60
N PRO A 1246 -35.20 10.13 4.42
CA PRO A 1246 -35.76 9.11 3.54
C PRO A 1246 -35.54 7.71 4.13
N ASP A 1247 -36.52 6.83 3.94
CA ASP A 1247 -36.50 5.46 4.46
C ASP A 1247 -35.38 4.62 3.80
N MET A 1248 -34.39 4.25 4.60
CA MET A 1248 -33.20 3.49 4.18
C MET A 1248 -33.41 1.97 4.13
N SER A 1249 -34.62 1.46 4.35
CA SER A 1249 -34.92 0.01 4.36
C SER A 1249 -34.82 -0.70 3.00
N ALA A 1250 -34.61 0.03 1.90
CA ALA A 1250 -34.74 -0.49 0.54
C ALA A 1250 -33.45 -0.98 -0.15
N PHE A 1251 -32.25 -0.78 0.43
CA PHE A 1251 -30.97 -1.15 -0.22
C PHE A 1251 -30.32 -2.40 0.37
N ASN A 1252 -30.58 -3.53 -0.28
CA ASN A 1252 -30.08 -4.85 0.10
C ASN A 1252 -28.73 -5.17 -0.56
N PHE A 1253 -27.62 -4.89 0.14
CA PHE A 1253 -26.28 -5.38 -0.22
C PHE A 1253 -25.87 -6.50 0.73
N GLY A 1254 -25.79 -7.74 0.21
CA GLY A 1254 -25.29 -8.89 0.96
C GLY A 1254 -23.77 -8.91 1.07
N PHE A 1255 -23.27 -9.20 2.27
CA PHE A 1255 -21.91 -9.61 2.61
C PHE A 1255 -21.99 -10.75 3.63
#